data_AF-A0A672R126-F1
#
_entry.id   AF-A0A672R126-F1
#
_cell.length_a   1.000
_cell.length_b   1.000
_cell.length_c   1.000
_cell.angle_alpha   90.00
_cell.angle_beta   90.00
_cell.angle_gamma   90.00
#
_symmetry.space_group_name_H-M   'P 1'
#
loop_
_entity.id
_entity.type
_entity.pdbx_description
1 polymer ?
#
loop_
_entity_poly.entity_id
_entity_poly.type
_entity_poly.pdbx_seq_one_letter_code
_entity_poly.pdbx_strand_id
1 'polypeptide(L)'
;MEGEFSQSLTPPVSPSALDHYGESAPSRPPCFTCAYEPGREETGRLSSNGYISRGALKRLLLKLDPAPVDFEGDTVDIFDFPWVTETALVESTKLLFGLFRQKVLKLETLVQSSSHDFGQASSLHYEAEELRQQCVLFLSYIKVFIYRFLEPSQSLDEGPVHPFKDAEAQLPSVLVEELFSITQLIGRIKNLPANVQSALTIQHQGKLFPPSWQLLHLHLDIHWSVLEILHLLEQRMMGQVVYAHQFVNLTGETLTNISLFEDQVNNLLCDLIGLAMNKYNKVRPTEILNSHHYHCLCTKELWILLIHLLEHRSKTIHTQSFWSYVNALLQTVLEGTPSGDRDPGLPLHCKDPDGFTWWLLTHLAQIGMHNRNGTAQQEDNWSFVMGLLKSSSAQEEQIRMIVHCCLSLSLMWGPNVSAVTTLWEYYSKNLNSSFTVPWLGVSGLGSISRTPLCLLQQAKSCCSPASVGSNSHAQLYCSTNSFHIFLRILALHLSQEHAGGAPWRQIKGRLYSKFHQRRMTELSDTGLLHFLLLFLVLAQCAELEDVASRACDLLAMLPADSTPPALRALQWRGQLALVLLYLEKGLDAGALAEQLATYFSQAAREFYLKTTEPSRKLALWAPLSSYLEGVSEVFETTFLICFLGRE
;
A
#
# COMPACT_ATOMS: atom_id res chain seq x y z
N MET A 1 -23.64 -32.38 -82.52
CA MET A 1 -22.55 -32.32 -81.53
C MET A 1 -23.18 -32.60 -80.17
N GLU A 2 -22.76 -33.71 -79.56
CA GLU A 2 -22.44 -33.92 -78.12
C GLU A 2 -22.98 -32.86 -77.13
N GLY A 3 -23.51 -33.13 -75.94
CA GLY A 3 -23.68 -34.30 -75.07
C GLY A 3 -24.30 -33.77 -73.74
N GLU A 4 -25.32 -34.45 -73.21
CA GLU A 4 -25.37 -35.09 -71.87
C GLU A 4 -25.49 -34.21 -70.60
N PHE A 5 -26.59 -34.45 -69.85
CA PHE A 5 -26.77 -34.63 -68.39
C PHE A 5 -26.00 -33.75 -67.37
N SER A 6 -26.47 -33.36 -66.17
CA SER A 6 -27.76 -33.32 -65.45
C SER A 6 -27.48 -32.81 -64.01
N GLN A 7 -28.38 -31.96 -63.51
CA GLN A 7 -28.84 -31.76 -62.11
C GLN A 7 -27.87 -31.41 -60.95
N SER A 8 -28.17 -30.29 -60.29
CA SER A 8 -28.27 -30.22 -58.82
C SER A 8 -29.21 -29.07 -58.41
N LEU A 9 -30.16 -29.39 -57.53
CA LEU A 9 -31.30 -28.58 -57.08
C LEU A 9 -30.90 -27.63 -55.94
N THR A 10 -31.11 -26.32 -56.10
CA THR A 10 -31.35 -25.39 -54.99
C THR A 10 -32.50 -24.44 -55.36
N PRO A 11 -33.54 -24.27 -54.53
CA PRO A 11 -34.56 -23.24 -54.71
C PRO A 11 -33.98 -21.86 -54.33
N PRO A 12 -34.57 -20.75 -54.83
CA PRO A 12 -34.03 -19.40 -54.65
C PRO A 12 -34.14 -18.91 -53.21
N VAL A 13 -33.11 -18.15 -52.82
CA VAL A 13 -32.87 -17.56 -51.50
C VAL A 13 -34.00 -16.59 -51.10
N SER A 14 -34.61 -16.84 -49.95
CA SER A 14 -35.44 -15.85 -49.23
C SER A 14 -34.57 -14.70 -48.72
N PRO A 15 -35.01 -13.43 -48.76
CA PRO A 15 -34.20 -12.31 -48.32
C PRO A 15 -34.09 -12.32 -46.79
N SER A 16 -32.94 -12.75 -46.29
CA SER A 16 -32.56 -12.66 -44.88
C SER A 16 -31.89 -11.32 -44.58
N ALA A 17 -32.21 -10.82 -43.38
CA ALA A 17 -31.54 -9.76 -42.63
C ALA A 17 -31.75 -8.33 -43.14
N LEU A 18 -32.94 -7.81 -42.87
CA LEU A 18 -33.11 -6.41 -42.49
C LEU A 18 -32.37 -6.16 -41.17
N ASP A 19 -31.68 -5.04 -41.11
CA ASP A 19 -31.00 -4.46 -39.96
C ASP A 19 -31.87 -4.46 -38.68
N HIS A 20 -31.52 -5.31 -37.72
CA HIS A 20 -31.86 -5.10 -36.31
C HIS A 20 -30.66 -4.46 -35.61
N TYR A 21 -30.49 -3.15 -35.80
CA TYR A 21 -29.76 -2.32 -34.86
C TYR A 21 -30.65 -2.10 -33.62
N GLY A 22 -30.19 -2.56 -32.45
CA GLY A 22 -30.67 -2.04 -31.17
C GLY A 22 -31.35 -3.02 -30.21
N GLU A 23 -30.73 -4.16 -29.90
CA GLU A 23 -30.88 -4.77 -28.57
C GLU A 23 -29.47 -4.85 -27.95
N SER A 24 -29.20 -3.95 -27.00
CA SER A 24 -27.98 -4.03 -26.19
C SER A 24 -28.03 -5.32 -25.40
N ALA A 25 -27.06 -6.22 -25.60
CA ALA A 25 -26.88 -7.39 -24.75
C ALA A 25 -26.97 -6.98 -23.27
N PRO A 26 -27.67 -7.76 -22.40
CA PRO A 26 -27.87 -7.40 -21.01
C PRO A 26 -26.54 -7.09 -20.33
N SER A 27 -26.51 -6.01 -19.55
CA SER A 27 -25.32 -5.60 -18.80
C SER A 27 -24.89 -6.71 -17.84
N ARG A 28 -23.83 -7.45 -18.19
CA ARG A 28 -23.27 -8.47 -17.28
C ARG A 28 -22.93 -7.83 -15.93
N PRO A 29 -23.20 -8.45 -14.78
CA PRO A 29 -22.83 -7.89 -13.48
C PRO A 29 -21.31 -7.68 -13.33
N PRO A 30 -20.85 -6.81 -12.41
CA PRO A 30 -19.44 -6.67 -12.12
C PRO A 30 -18.85 -7.98 -11.58
N CYS A 31 -17.63 -8.33 -12.01
CA CYS A 31 -16.90 -9.49 -11.50
C CYS A 31 -15.39 -9.26 -11.55
N PHE A 32 -14.63 -10.05 -10.79
CA PHE A 32 -13.17 -9.94 -10.76
C PHE A 32 -12.53 -10.37 -12.08
N THR A 33 -11.75 -9.50 -12.72
CA THR A 33 -10.98 -9.92 -13.91
C THR A 33 -9.60 -9.26 -14.01
N CYS A 34 -8.60 -10.11 -14.20
CA CYS A 34 -7.22 -9.72 -14.48
C CYS A 34 -6.85 -9.93 -15.94
N ALA A 35 -7.85 -10.14 -16.82
CA ALA A 35 -7.62 -10.22 -18.26
C ALA A 35 -6.96 -8.93 -18.77
N TYR A 36 -6.06 -9.09 -19.73
CA TYR A 36 -5.34 -7.98 -20.34
C TYR A 36 -6.30 -7.03 -21.07
N GLU A 37 -6.13 -5.72 -20.83
CA GLU A 37 -6.83 -4.65 -21.55
C GLU A 37 -5.77 -3.71 -22.16
N PRO A 38 -5.87 -3.36 -23.46
CA PRO A 38 -4.90 -2.47 -24.11
C PRO A 38 -4.77 -1.12 -23.37
N GLY A 39 -3.54 -0.68 -23.09
CA GLY A 39 -3.25 0.59 -22.39
C GLY A 39 -3.28 0.53 -20.85
N ARG A 40 -3.42 -0.66 -20.25
CA ARG A 40 -3.54 -0.84 -18.78
C ARG A 40 -2.19 -0.92 -18.04
N GLU A 41 -1.13 -1.38 -18.70
CA GLU A 41 0.16 -1.69 -18.04
C GLU A 41 0.91 -0.46 -17.52
N GLU A 42 0.83 0.69 -18.20
CA GLU A 42 1.56 1.91 -17.80
C GLU A 42 0.96 2.62 -16.57
N THR A 43 -0.29 2.30 -16.20
CA THR A 43 -1.05 3.07 -15.19
C THR A 43 -1.51 2.26 -13.98
N GLY A 44 -1.33 0.93 -13.96
CA GLY A 44 -1.75 0.09 -12.84
C GLY A 44 -3.27 0.13 -12.55
N ARG A 45 -4.07 0.50 -13.55
CA ARG A 45 -5.53 0.67 -13.46
C ARG A 45 -6.25 -0.66 -13.23
N LEU A 46 -7.34 -0.61 -12.46
CA LEU A 46 -8.26 -1.74 -12.28
C LEU A 46 -9.07 -1.98 -13.56
N SER A 47 -9.65 -3.18 -13.73
CA SER A 47 -10.39 -3.53 -14.96
C SER A 47 -11.64 -2.69 -15.07
N SER A 48 -12.07 -2.35 -16.28
CA SER A 48 -13.35 -1.67 -16.51
C SER A 48 -14.55 -2.49 -16.05
N ASN A 49 -14.42 -3.82 -15.96
CA ASN A 49 -15.50 -4.73 -15.56
C ASN A 49 -15.52 -5.07 -14.06
N GLY A 50 -14.52 -4.62 -13.30
CA GLY A 50 -14.43 -4.84 -11.86
C GLY A 50 -15.44 -4.05 -11.05
N TYR A 51 -15.64 -4.48 -9.80
CA TYR A 51 -16.55 -3.86 -8.82
C TYR A 51 -16.27 -2.38 -8.57
N ILE A 52 -15.00 -1.96 -8.52
CA ILE A 52 -14.63 -0.56 -8.28
C ILE A 52 -14.92 0.27 -9.52
N SER A 53 -14.52 -0.20 -10.70
CA SER A 53 -14.67 0.56 -11.94
C SER A 53 -16.12 0.77 -12.34
N ARG A 54 -16.98 -0.22 -12.08
CA ARG A 54 -18.43 -0.15 -12.29
C ARG A 54 -19.20 0.52 -11.14
N GLY A 55 -18.49 1.06 -10.14
CA GLY A 55 -19.10 1.79 -9.04
C GLY A 55 -19.96 0.95 -8.10
N ALA A 56 -19.78 -0.37 -8.06
CA ALA A 56 -20.50 -1.26 -7.15
C ALA A 56 -20.19 -0.92 -5.69
N LEU A 57 -18.89 -0.80 -5.34
CA LEU A 57 -18.49 -0.37 -4.00
C LEU A 57 -19.08 1.00 -3.64
N LYS A 58 -18.99 1.99 -4.53
CA LYS A 58 -19.53 3.33 -4.28
C LYS A 58 -21.03 3.27 -3.95
N ARG A 59 -21.79 2.47 -4.69
CA ARG A 59 -23.24 2.31 -4.46
C ARG A 59 -23.52 1.61 -3.14
N LEU A 60 -22.77 0.55 -2.82
CA LEU A 60 -22.86 -0.16 -1.53
C LEU A 60 -22.64 0.80 -0.35
N LEU A 61 -21.57 1.60 -0.38
CA LEU A 61 -21.24 2.53 0.71
C LEU A 61 -22.24 3.68 0.82
N LEU A 62 -22.83 4.12 -0.31
CA LEU A 62 -23.85 5.18 -0.33
C LEU A 62 -25.28 4.66 -0.15
N LYS A 63 -25.47 3.36 0.14
CA LYS A 63 -26.79 2.72 0.28
C LYS A 63 -27.70 2.90 -0.95
N LEU A 64 -27.10 2.90 -2.13
CA LEU A 64 -27.79 3.00 -3.42
C LEU A 64 -28.10 1.60 -3.97
N ASP A 65 -29.00 1.57 -4.96
CA ASP A 65 -29.37 0.33 -5.66
C ASP A 65 -28.12 -0.41 -6.22
N PRO A 66 -27.92 -1.70 -5.87
CA PRO A 66 -26.82 -2.53 -6.34
C PRO A 66 -26.79 -2.81 -7.84
N ALA A 67 -27.90 -2.64 -8.57
CA ALA A 67 -27.95 -2.75 -10.03
C ALA A 67 -29.18 -2.01 -10.62
N PRO A 68 -29.15 -0.66 -10.73
CA PRO A 68 -30.34 0.16 -11.01
C PRO A 68 -30.97 -0.08 -12.39
N VAL A 69 -30.28 -0.74 -13.31
CA VAL A 69 -30.75 -1.03 -14.68
C VAL A 69 -31.02 -2.52 -14.91
N ASP A 70 -30.69 -3.38 -13.94
CA ASP A 70 -30.85 -4.82 -14.04
C ASP A 70 -32.05 -5.27 -13.18
N PHE A 71 -32.68 -6.39 -13.54
CA PHE A 71 -33.82 -6.99 -12.81
C PHE A 71 -35.05 -6.07 -12.68
N GLU A 72 -35.37 -5.30 -13.72
CA GLU A 72 -36.58 -4.45 -13.76
C GLU A 72 -37.84 -5.17 -14.27
N GLY A 73 -37.68 -6.29 -14.99
CA GLY A 73 -38.80 -7.04 -15.54
C GLY A 73 -39.48 -7.96 -14.53
N ASP A 74 -40.74 -8.33 -14.81
CA ASP A 74 -41.55 -9.23 -13.97
C ASP A 74 -40.91 -10.62 -13.80
N THR A 75 -40.11 -11.04 -14.78
CA THR A 75 -39.37 -12.29 -14.75
C THR A 75 -37.87 -12.10 -14.94
N VAL A 76 -37.08 -12.93 -14.28
CA VAL A 76 -35.62 -13.01 -14.38
C VAL A 76 -35.19 -14.43 -14.72
N ASP A 77 -34.28 -14.57 -15.69
CA ASP A 77 -33.66 -15.85 -15.99
C ASP A 77 -32.48 -16.11 -15.04
N ILE A 78 -32.59 -17.16 -14.22
CA ILE A 78 -31.54 -17.59 -13.28
C ILE A 78 -31.30 -19.08 -13.49
N PHE A 79 -30.04 -19.44 -13.76
CA PHE A 79 -29.62 -20.80 -14.10
C PHE A 79 -30.40 -21.43 -15.26
N ASP A 80 -30.73 -20.62 -16.28
CA ASP A 80 -31.46 -21.02 -17.49
C ASP A 80 -32.94 -21.34 -17.25
N PHE A 81 -33.49 -20.91 -16.12
CA PHE A 81 -34.92 -21.00 -15.79
C PHE A 81 -35.50 -19.60 -15.57
N PRO A 82 -36.72 -19.32 -16.06
CA PRO A 82 -37.43 -18.09 -15.78
C PRO A 82 -38.05 -18.14 -14.37
N TRP A 83 -37.88 -17.06 -13.61
CA TRP A 83 -38.43 -16.91 -12.27
C TRP A 83 -39.16 -15.58 -12.13
N VAL A 84 -40.16 -15.50 -11.25
CA VAL A 84 -40.80 -14.22 -10.90
C VAL A 84 -39.84 -13.38 -10.06
N THR A 85 -39.43 -12.22 -10.55
CA THR A 85 -38.33 -11.42 -10.00
C THR A 85 -38.52 -11.04 -8.53
N GLU A 86 -39.76 -10.74 -8.12
CA GLU A 86 -40.06 -10.26 -6.77
C GLU A 86 -40.26 -11.39 -5.74
N THR A 87 -40.53 -12.62 -6.16
CA THR A 87 -40.90 -13.72 -5.24
C THR A 87 -39.93 -14.89 -5.26
N ALA A 88 -39.10 -15.04 -6.30
CA ALA A 88 -38.32 -16.26 -6.51
C ALA A 88 -37.38 -16.60 -5.35
N LEU A 89 -36.78 -15.58 -4.71
CA LEU A 89 -35.87 -15.82 -3.60
C LEU A 89 -36.61 -16.28 -2.33
N VAL A 90 -37.86 -15.86 -2.11
CA VAL A 90 -38.70 -16.30 -0.99
C VAL A 90 -39.25 -17.70 -1.24
N GLU A 91 -39.79 -17.94 -2.43
CA GLU A 91 -40.49 -19.20 -2.74
C GLU A 91 -39.54 -20.36 -3.00
N SER A 92 -38.35 -20.09 -3.53
CA SER A 92 -37.43 -21.11 -4.05
C SER A 92 -36.00 -20.96 -3.57
N THR A 93 -35.77 -20.40 -2.37
CA THR A 93 -34.43 -20.17 -1.81
C THR A 93 -33.55 -21.42 -1.90
N LYS A 94 -33.99 -22.54 -1.32
CA LYS A 94 -33.20 -23.80 -1.28
C LYS A 94 -32.89 -24.35 -2.67
N LEU A 95 -33.83 -24.23 -3.61
CA LEU A 95 -33.63 -24.70 -4.99
C LEU A 95 -32.62 -23.83 -5.74
N LEU A 96 -32.76 -22.50 -5.65
CA LEU A 96 -31.84 -21.56 -6.29
C LEU A 96 -30.40 -21.73 -5.75
N PHE A 97 -30.23 -21.85 -4.44
CA PHE A 97 -28.92 -22.14 -3.85
C PHE A 97 -28.41 -23.54 -4.19
N GLY A 98 -29.30 -24.54 -4.34
CA GLY A 98 -28.96 -25.86 -4.84
C GLY A 98 -28.40 -25.83 -6.27
N LEU A 99 -29.05 -25.10 -7.17
CA LEU A 99 -28.58 -24.88 -8.55
C LEU A 99 -27.24 -24.14 -8.57
N PHE A 100 -27.08 -23.12 -7.74
CA PHE A 100 -25.80 -22.43 -7.58
C PHE A 100 -24.66 -23.40 -7.22
N ARG A 101 -24.84 -24.24 -6.20
CA ARG A 101 -23.85 -25.25 -5.79
C ARG A 101 -23.55 -26.24 -6.93
N GLN A 102 -24.57 -26.66 -7.67
CA GLN A 102 -24.40 -27.54 -8.83
C GLN A 102 -23.52 -26.91 -9.90
N LYS A 103 -23.70 -25.62 -10.22
CA LYS A 103 -22.89 -24.91 -11.22
C LYS A 103 -21.43 -24.75 -10.76
N VAL A 104 -21.21 -24.47 -9.47
CA VAL A 104 -19.86 -24.45 -8.86
C VAL A 104 -19.18 -25.82 -9.00
N LEU A 105 -19.83 -26.90 -8.55
CA LEU A 105 -19.29 -28.25 -8.62
C LEU A 105 -19.03 -28.71 -10.07
N LYS A 106 -19.88 -28.29 -11.02
CA LYS A 106 -19.66 -28.55 -12.45
C LYS A 106 -18.38 -27.85 -12.93
N LEU A 107 -18.15 -26.60 -12.52
CA LEU A 107 -16.93 -25.88 -12.87
C LEU A 107 -15.69 -26.54 -12.24
N GLU A 108 -15.76 -26.99 -10.99
CA GLU A 108 -14.68 -27.76 -10.35
C GLU A 108 -14.38 -29.06 -11.12
N THR A 109 -15.42 -29.77 -11.56
CA THR A 109 -15.28 -30.98 -12.37
C THR A 109 -14.59 -30.68 -13.71
N LEU A 110 -14.91 -29.56 -14.36
CA LEU A 110 -14.23 -29.12 -15.59
C LEU A 110 -12.73 -28.83 -15.37
N VAL A 111 -12.36 -28.30 -14.20
CA VAL A 111 -10.94 -28.10 -13.83
C VAL A 111 -10.21 -29.42 -13.62
N GLN A 112 -10.88 -30.43 -13.06
CA GLN A 112 -10.32 -31.75 -12.84
C GLN A 112 -10.21 -32.55 -14.14
N SER A 113 -11.15 -32.37 -15.06
CA SER A 113 -11.22 -33.10 -16.33
C SER A 113 -10.44 -32.44 -17.47
N SER A 114 -9.97 -31.20 -17.31
CA SER A 114 -9.22 -30.49 -18.34
C SER A 114 -7.93 -31.25 -18.67
N SER A 115 -7.91 -31.94 -19.81
CA SER A 115 -6.74 -32.60 -20.38
C SER A 115 -5.83 -31.57 -21.05
N HIS A 116 -4.56 -31.92 -21.30
CA HIS A 116 -3.62 -31.08 -22.06
C HIS A 116 -3.95 -30.97 -23.57
N ASP A 117 -5.18 -31.32 -23.99
CA ASP A 117 -5.60 -31.29 -25.39
C ASP A 117 -6.02 -29.87 -25.80
N PHE A 118 -5.13 -29.19 -26.51
CA PHE A 118 -5.34 -27.83 -27.00
C PHE A 118 -6.53 -27.69 -27.95
N GLY A 119 -7.01 -28.79 -28.57
CA GLY A 119 -8.14 -28.77 -29.49
C GLY A 119 -9.49 -28.41 -28.84
N GLN A 120 -9.63 -28.61 -27.52
CA GLN A 120 -10.86 -28.32 -26.76
C GLN A 120 -10.77 -27.05 -25.90
N ALA A 121 -9.66 -26.32 -25.97
CA ALA A 121 -9.42 -25.18 -25.08
C ALA A 121 -10.46 -24.06 -25.22
N SER A 122 -10.99 -23.82 -26.43
CA SER A 122 -12.02 -22.81 -26.67
C SER A 122 -13.38 -23.19 -26.08
N SER A 123 -13.83 -24.43 -26.30
CA SER A 123 -15.11 -24.90 -25.75
C SER A 123 -15.08 -24.93 -24.23
N LEU A 124 -13.98 -25.41 -23.64
CA LEU A 124 -13.79 -25.43 -22.19
C LEU A 124 -13.76 -24.01 -21.60
N HIS A 125 -13.16 -23.05 -22.31
CA HIS A 125 -13.16 -21.65 -21.89
C HIS A 125 -14.58 -21.07 -21.81
N TYR A 126 -15.37 -21.20 -22.88
CA TYR A 126 -16.72 -20.63 -22.93
C TYR A 126 -17.66 -21.32 -21.95
N GLU A 127 -17.59 -22.64 -21.79
CA GLU A 127 -18.40 -23.35 -20.80
C GLU A 127 -18.04 -22.92 -19.37
N ALA A 128 -16.74 -22.78 -19.07
CA ALA A 128 -16.28 -22.31 -17.75
C ALA A 128 -16.66 -20.84 -17.49
N GLU A 129 -16.61 -19.99 -18.52
CA GLU A 129 -17.06 -18.59 -18.44
C GLU A 129 -18.56 -18.53 -18.16
N GLU A 130 -19.37 -19.28 -18.89
CA GLU A 130 -20.82 -19.32 -18.74
C GLU A 130 -21.22 -19.75 -17.32
N LEU A 131 -20.66 -20.85 -16.81
CA LEU A 131 -20.93 -21.32 -15.45
C LEU A 131 -20.62 -20.25 -14.41
N ARG A 132 -19.48 -19.58 -14.54
CA ARG A 132 -19.11 -18.48 -13.66
C ARG A 132 -20.09 -17.32 -13.76
N GLN A 133 -20.48 -16.91 -14.97
CA GLN A 133 -21.39 -15.79 -15.17
C GLN A 133 -22.77 -16.08 -14.58
N GLN A 134 -23.29 -17.30 -14.70
CA GLN A 134 -24.56 -17.69 -14.06
C GLN A 134 -24.47 -17.58 -12.53
N CYS A 135 -23.37 -18.02 -11.93
CA CYS A 135 -23.14 -17.87 -10.49
C CYS A 135 -23.07 -16.40 -10.06
N VAL A 136 -22.33 -15.56 -10.80
CA VAL A 136 -22.21 -14.12 -10.52
C VAL A 136 -23.55 -13.41 -10.68
N LEU A 137 -24.34 -13.76 -11.71
CA LEU A 137 -25.68 -13.23 -11.94
C LEU A 137 -26.60 -13.53 -10.78
N PHE A 138 -26.63 -14.77 -10.29
CA PHE A 138 -27.42 -15.15 -9.13
C PHE A 138 -27.02 -14.37 -7.86
N LEU A 139 -25.72 -14.22 -7.60
CA LEU A 139 -25.25 -13.42 -6.47
C LEU A 139 -25.63 -11.94 -6.60
N SER A 140 -25.63 -11.40 -7.82
CA SER A 140 -26.10 -10.04 -8.09
C SER A 140 -27.60 -9.91 -7.85
N TYR A 141 -28.38 -10.90 -8.28
CA TYR A 141 -29.82 -10.96 -8.05
C TYR A 141 -30.14 -10.93 -6.56
N ILE A 142 -29.45 -11.72 -5.72
CA ILE A 142 -29.65 -11.70 -4.26
C ILE A 142 -29.46 -10.30 -3.68
N LYS A 143 -28.42 -9.57 -4.10
CA LYS A 143 -28.14 -8.20 -3.63
C LYS A 143 -29.28 -7.24 -3.99
N VAL A 144 -29.76 -7.32 -5.23
CA VAL A 144 -30.87 -6.49 -5.72
C VAL A 144 -32.16 -6.85 -5.02
N PHE A 145 -32.43 -8.14 -4.82
CA PHE A 145 -33.59 -8.62 -4.10
C PHE A 145 -33.66 -8.07 -2.68
N ILE A 146 -32.56 -8.20 -1.93
CA ILE A 146 -32.45 -7.67 -0.57
C ILE A 146 -32.67 -6.15 -0.56
N TYR A 147 -32.18 -5.44 -1.59
CA TYR A 147 -32.35 -4.00 -1.68
C TYR A 147 -33.78 -3.58 -2.05
N ARG A 148 -34.41 -4.21 -3.02
CA ARG A 148 -35.69 -3.74 -3.60
C ARG A 148 -36.91 -4.36 -2.93
N PHE A 149 -36.84 -5.64 -2.58
CA PHE A 149 -38.02 -6.45 -2.28
C PHE A 149 -38.05 -6.97 -0.84
N LEU A 150 -36.91 -7.06 -0.15
CA LEU A 150 -36.91 -7.51 1.25
C LEU A 150 -37.42 -6.40 2.18
N GLU A 151 -38.61 -6.61 2.75
CA GLU A 151 -39.18 -5.75 3.80
C GLU A 151 -38.82 -6.26 5.20
N PRO A 152 -38.46 -5.38 6.15
CA PRO A 152 -38.29 -5.77 7.56
C PRO A 152 -39.65 -6.14 8.16
N SER A 153 -39.73 -7.26 8.87
CA SER A 153 -40.95 -7.69 9.54
C SER A 153 -41.47 -6.62 10.51
N GLN A 154 -42.55 -5.93 10.14
CA GLN A 154 -43.26 -5.02 11.04
C GLN A 154 -44.09 -5.88 12.00
N SER A 155 -43.68 -5.96 13.26
CA SER A 155 -44.51 -6.57 14.29
C SER A 155 -45.72 -5.68 14.55
N LEU A 156 -46.92 -6.29 14.52
CA LEU A 156 -48.21 -5.88 15.12
C LEU A 156 -49.41 -6.08 14.17
N ASP A 157 -49.65 -7.29 13.66
CA ASP A 157 -51.00 -7.64 13.23
C ASP A 157 -51.33 -9.09 13.61
N GLU A 158 -52.24 -9.25 14.57
CA GLU A 158 -52.69 -10.53 15.15
C GLU A 158 -53.65 -11.30 14.21
N GLY A 159 -53.36 -11.29 12.90
CA GLY A 159 -54.15 -11.98 11.87
C GLY A 159 -53.54 -13.31 11.43
N PRO A 160 -54.30 -14.18 10.72
CA PRO A 160 -53.74 -15.36 10.08
C PRO A 160 -52.74 -14.91 9.00
N VAL A 161 -51.46 -15.21 9.24
CA VAL A 161 -50.37 -14.85 8.33
C VAL A 161 -50.47 -15.73 7.08
N HIS A 162 -50.47 -15.09 5.90
CA HIS A 162 -50.44 -15.80 4.62
C HIS A 162 -49.10 -16.58 4.52
N PRO A 163 -49.07 -17.84 4.02
CA PRO A 163 -47.85 -18.65 4.01
C PRO A 163 -46.63 -17.98 3.37
N PHE A 164 -46.85 -17.13 2.36
CA PHE A 164 -45.79 -16.31 1.75
C PHE A 164 -45.18 -15.31 2.74
N LYS A 165 -46.00 -14.62 3.55
CA LYS A 165 -45.52 -13.65 4.54
C LYS A 165 -44.71 -14.32 5.64
N ASP A 166 -45.08 -15.54 6.02
CA ASP A 166 -44.29 -16.35 6.96
C ASP A 166 -42.93 -16.74 6.35
N ALA A 167 -42.91 -17.17 5.09
CA ALA A 167 -41.68 -17.52 4.38
C ALA A 167 -40.77 -16.29 4.18
N GLU A 168 -41.35 -15.14 3.86
CA GLU A 168 -40.66 -13.87 3.71
C GLU A 168 -40.04 -13.40 5.03
N ALA A 169 -40.77 -13.49 6.14
CA ALA A 169 -40.26 -13.16 7.46
C ALA A 169 -39.09 -14.07 7.90
N GLN A 170 -39.07 -15.33 7.44
CA GLN A 170 -38.00 -16.29 7.72
C GLN A 170 -36.80 -16.16 6.76
N LEU A 171 -36.98 -15.51 5.61
CA LEU A 171 -35.97 -15.43 4.55
C LEU A 171 -34.61 -14.90 5.05
N PRO A 172 -34.51 -13.85 5.90
CA PRO A 172 -33.22 -13.40 6.44
C PRO A 172 -32.44 -14.51 7.14
N SER A 173 -33.09 -15.33 7.98
CA SER A 173 -32.47 -16.46 8.67
C SER A 173 -31.99 -17.51 7.67
N VAL A 174 -32.84 -17.88 6.70
CA VAL A 174 -32.51 -18.88 5.68
C VAL A 174 -31.35 -18.40 4.81
N LEU A 175 -31.28 -17.12 4.46
CA LEU A 175 -30.17 -16.55 3.71
C LEU A 175 -28.85 -16.66 4.47
N VAL A 176 -28.82 -16.38 5.78
CA VAL A 176 -27.59 -16.55 6.58
C VAL A 176 -27.11 -18.00 6.54
N GLU A 177 -28.01 -18.98 6.66
CA GLU A 177 -27.68 -20.41 6.60
C GLU A 177 -27.17 -20.86 5.23
N GLU A 178 -27.82 -20.40 4.16
CA GLU A 178 -27.43 -20.74 2.80
C GLU A 178 -26.09 -20.08 2.43
N LEU A 179 -25.83 -18.84 2.87
CA LEU A 179 -24.55 -18.17 2.73
C LEU A 179 -23.45 -18.89 3.51
N PHE A 180 -23.70 -19.27 4.76
CA PHE A 180 -22.76 -20.08 5.53
C PHE A 180 -22.43 -21.38 4.80
N SER A 181 -23.44 -22.08 4.30
CA SER A 181 -23.27 -23.31 3.53
C SER A 181 -22.46 -23.09 2.25
N ILE A 182 -22.60 -21.95 1.56
CA ILE A 182 -21.72 -21.57 0.44
C ILE A 182 -20.28 -21.38 0.93
N THR A 183 -20.05 -20.68 2.05
CA THR A 183 -18.69 -20.47 2.55
C THR A 183 -18.00 -21.78 2.91
N GLN A 184 -18.74 -22.77 3.40
CA GLN A 184 -18.22 -24.11 3.68
C GLN A 184 -17.88 -24.88 2.39
N LEU A 185 -18.73 -24.79 1.36
CA LEU A 185 -18.47 -25.40 0.05
C LEU A 185 -17.21 -24.84 -0.61
N ILE A 186 -17.09 -23.51 -0.63
CA ILE A 186 -16.01 -22.78 -1.31
C ILE A 186 -14.70 -22.86 -0.52
N GLY A 187 -14.76 -22.98 0.80
CA GLY A 187 -13.61 -23.12 1.67
C GLY A 187 -12.69 -21.89 1.67
N ARG A 188 -11.42 -22.10 1.99
CA ARG A 188 -10.39 -21.04 2.09
C ARG A 188 -9.61 -20.93 0.78
N ILE A 189 -9.27 -19.71 0.35
CA ILE A 189 -8.49 -19.46 -0.87
C ILE A 189 -7.11 -20.11 -0.78
N LYS A 190 -6.47 -20.09 0.40
CA LYS A 190 -5.16 -20.71 0.63
C LYS A 190 -5.17 -22.24 0.51
N ASN A 191 -6.34 -22.87 0.65
CA ASN A 191 -6.52 -24.31 0.59
C ASN A 191 -6.84 -24.81 -0.84
N LEU A 192 -6.96 -23.91 -1.82
CA LEU A 192 -7.23 -24.29 -3.20
C LEU A 192 -6.11 -25.18 -3.76
N PRO A 193 -6.43 -26.13 -4.65
CA PRO A 193 -5.43 -26.95 -5.34
C PRO A 193 -4.35 -26.11 -6.04
N ALA A 194 -3.11 -26.61 -6.08
CA ALA A 194 -1.97 -25.86 -6.62
C ALA A 194 -2.14 -25.45 -8.10
N ASN A 195 -2.84 -26.25 -8.90
CA ASN A 195 -3.20 -25.94 -10.29
C ASN A 195 -4.22 -24.79 -10.43
N VAL A 196 -5.01 -24.53 -9.39
CA VAL A 196 -5.92 -23.38 -9.32
C VAL A 196 -5.18 -22.16 -8.77
N GLN A 197 -4.34 -22.33 -7.74
CA GLN A 197 -3.53 -21.23 -7.21
C GLN A 197 -2.52 -20.69 -8.23
N SER A 198 -1.94 -21.54 -9.08
CA SER A 198 -1.04 -21.10 -10.14
C SER A 198 -1.73 -20.16 -11.14
N ALA A 199 -3.06 -20.21 -11.26
CA ALA A 199 -3.82 -19.30 -12.11
C ALA A 199 -3.72 -17.83 -11.66
N LEU A 200 -3.38 -17.57 -10.39
CA LEU A 200 -3.10 -16.21 -9.89
C LEU A 200 -1.89 -15.55 -10.58
N THR A 201 -0.98 -16.36 -11.13
CA THR A 201 0.25 -15.89 -11.80
C THR A 201 0.14 -15.84 -13.32
N ILE A 202 -1.00 -16.24 -13.88
CA ILE A 202 -1.21 -16.23 -15.34
C ILE A 202 -1.34 -14.78 -15.81
N GLN A 203 -0.29 -14.29 -16.50
CA GLN A 203 -0.29 -13.04 -17.26
C GLN A 203 -0.50 -13.39 -18.73
N HIS A 204 -1.72 -13.79 -19.10
CA HIS A 204 -2.03 -14.19 -20.47
C HIS A 204 -2.52 -12.99 -21.28
N GLN A 205 -1.87 -12.72 -22.42
CA GLN A 205 -2.29 -11.69 -23.38
C GLN A 205 -3.45 -12.15 -24.28
N GLY A 206 -3.76 -13.44 -24.31
CA GLY A 206 -4.87 -14.00 -25.09
C GLY A 206 -6.22 -13.92 -24.37
N LYS A 207 -7.31 -13.98 -25.15
CA LYS A 207 -8.70 -13.90 -24.67
C LYS A 207 -9.24 -15.19 -24.04
N LEU A 208 -8.57 -16.32 -24.29
CA LEU A 208 -8.98 -17.63 -23.78
C LEU A 208 -8.22 -17.95 -22.50
N PHE A 209 -8.96 -18.36 -21.47
CA PHE A 209 -8.45 -18.71 -20.15
C PHE A 209 -8.85 -20.14 -19.78
N PRO A 210 -7.98 -20.89 -19.09
CA PRO A 210 -8.31 -22.24 -18.63
C PRO A 210 -9.43 -22.23 -17.59
N PRO A 211 -10.19 -23.34 -17.43
CA PRO A 211 -11.23 -23.43 -16.40
C PRO A 211 -10.73 -23.10 -14.99
N SER A 212 -9.47 -23.41 -14.65
CA SER A 212 -8.88 -23.10 -13.35
C SER A 212 -8.81 -21.60 -13.05
N TRP A 213 -8.63 -20.78 -14.09
CA TRP A 213 -8.68 -19.33 -13.97
C TRP A 213 -10.11 -18.85 -13.67
N GLN A 214 -11.12 -19.40 -14.34
CA GLN A 214 -12.52 -19.05 -14.08
C GLN A 214 -12.94 -19.46 -12.67
N LEU A 215 -12.58 -20.67 -12.24
CA LEU A 215 -12.86 -21.17 -10.90
C LEU A 215 -12.24 -20.26 -9.83
N LEU A 216 -10.93 -19.99 -9.92
CA LEU A 216 -10.23 -19.09 -8.99
C LEU A 216 -10.94 -17.74 -8.83
N HIS A 217 -11.34 -17.12 -9.94
CA HIS A 217 -11.99 -15.82 -9.89
C HIS A 217 -13.43 -15.90 -9.40
N LEU A 218 -14.13 -17.02 -9.65
CA LEU A 218 -15.42 -17.30 -9.03
C LEU A 218 -15.29 -17.41 -7.50
N HIS A 219 -14.25 -18.06 -6.96
CA HIS A 219 -13.99 -18.05 -5.50
C HIS A 219 -13.87 -16.60 -4.98
N LEU A 220 -13.12 -15.73 -5.67
CA LEU A 220 -13.02 -14.31 -5.28
C LEU A 220 -14.39 -13.61 -5.32
N ASP A 221 -15.17 -13.81 -6.39
CA ASP A 221 -16.51 -13.22 -6.55
C ASP A 221 -17.47 -13.66 -5.44
N ILE A 222 -17.41 -14.94 -5.05
CA ILE A 222 -18.25 -15.50 -3.99
C ILE A 222 -17.84 -14.92 -2.64
N HIS A 223 -16.54 -14.95 -2.30
CA HIS A 223 -16.05 -14.42 -1.02
C HIS A 223 -16.44 -12.95 -0.83
N TRP A 224 -16.28 -12.13 -1.87
CA TRP A 224 -16.72 -10.73 -1.84
C TRP A 224 -18.24 -10.60 -1.77
N SER A 225 -18.98 -11.33 -2.60
CA SER A 225 -20.44 -11.22 -2.65
C SER A 225 -21.11 -11.64 -1.35
N VAL A 226 -20.59 -12.63 -0.64
CA VAL A 226 -21.08 -13.00 0.70
C VAL A 226 -20.96 -11.83 1.67
N LEU A 227 -19.81 -11.13 1.70
CA LEU A 227 -19.63 -9.95 2.55
C LEU A 227 -20.58 -8.81 2.16
N GLU A 228 -20.74 -8.56 0.87
CA GLU A 228 -21.65 -7.54 0.35
C GLU A 228 -23.12 -7.84 0.69
N ILE A 229 -23.55 -9.09 0.51
CA ILE A 229 -24.91 -9.56 0.85
C ILE A 229 -25.17 -9.43 2.36
N LEU A 230 -24.24 -9.88 3.21
CA LEU A 230 -24.36 -9.78 4.66
C LEU A 230 -24.43 -8.32 5.12
N HIS A 231 -23.64 -7.43 4.50
CA HIS A 231 -23.69 -6.01 4.79
C HIS A 231 -25.03 -5.38 4.36
N LEU A 232 -25.54 -5.71 3.16
CA LEU A 232 -26.86 -5.24 2.70
C LEU A 232 -27.98 -5.75 3.60
N LEU A 233 -27.91 -7.02 4.04
CA LEU A 233 -28.88 -7.61 4.94
C LEU A 233 -28.91 -6.87 6.28
N GLU A 234 -27.76 -6.60 6.88
CA GLU A 234 -27.66 -5.83 8.13
C GLU A 234 -28.19 -4.39 7.98
N GLN A 235 -27.93 -3.74 6.84
CA GLN A 235 -28.50 -2.42 6.54
C GLN A 235 -30.03 -2.48 6.44
N ARG A 236 -30.57 -3.49 5.77
CA ARG A 236 -32.02 -3.67 5.57
C ARG A 236 -32.73 -4.00 6.87
N MET A 237 -32.12 -4.83 7.71
CA MET A 237 -32.64 -5.19 9.03
C MET A 237 -32.40 -4.09 10.08
N MET A 238 -31.98 -2.88 9.67
CA MET A 238 -31.76 -1.73 10.56
C MET A 238 -30.82 -2.04 11.74
N GLY A 239 -29.82 -2.89 11.54
CA GLY A 239 -28.87 -3.30 12.58
C GLY A 239 -29.39 -4.37 13.54
N GLN A 240 -30.58 -4.95 13.31
CA GLN A 240 -31.03 -6.12 14.06
C GLN A 240 -30.17 -7.34 13.72
N VAL A 241 -29.88 -8.15 14.75
CA VAL A 241 -29.12 -9.39 14.61
C VAL A 241 -30.01 -10.45 13.99
N VAL A 242 -29.57 -11.03 12.87
CA VAL A 242 -30.26 -12.11 12.19
C VAL A 242 -29.62 -13.43 12.62
N TYR A 243 -30.42 -14.31 13.24
CA TYR A 243 -29.99 -15.64 13.67
C TYR A 243 -30.31 -16.68 12.61
N ALA A 244 -29.41 -17.64 12.42
CA ALA A 244 -29.63 -18.84 11.61
C ALA A 244 -30.40 -19.88 12.43
N HIS A 245 -31.73 -19.76 12.49
CA HIS A 245 -32.57 -20.55 13.39
C HIS A 245 -32.48 -22.06 13.18
N GLN A 246 -32.46 -22.57 11.95
CA GLN A 246 -32.34 -24.00 11.69
C GLN A 246 -30.96 -24.51 12.12
N PHE A 247 -29.89 -23.74 11.85
CA PHE A 247 -28.54 -24.10 12.28
C PHE A 247 -28.43 -24.17 13.81
N VAL A 248 -28.95 -23.16 14.52
CA VAL A 248 -28.99 -23.12 15.98
C VAL A 248 -29.77 -24.32 16.53
N ASN A 249 -30.93 -24.61 15.95
CA ASN A 249 -31.76 -25.73 16.38
C ASN A 249 -31.09 -27.10 16.14
N LEU A 250 -30.27 -27.23 15.10
CA LEU A 250 -29.62 -28.49 14.72
C LEU A 250 -28.29 -28.71 15.46
N THR A 251 -27.50 -27.66 15.68
CA THR A 251 -26.12 -27.77 16.21
C THR A 251 -25.99 -27.30 17.66
N GLY A 252 -26.91 -26.47 18.13
CA GLY A 252 -26.79 -25.76 19.42
C GLY A 252 -25.82 -24.58 19.40
N GLU A 253 -25.12 -24.33 18.29
CA GLU A 253 -24.17 -23.22 18.14
C GLU A 253 -24.87 -21.95 17.60
N THR A 254 -24.45 -20.79 18.08
CA THR A 254 -25.00 -19.50 17.65
C THR A 254 -24.32 -19.01 16.37
N LEU A 255 -25.05 -19.08 15.24
CA LEU A 255 -24.66 -18.46 13.97
C LEU A 255 -25.53 -17.24 13.69
N THR A 256 -24.89 -16.10 13.46
CA THR A 256 -25.55 -14.84 13.13
C THR A 256 -24.96 -14.23 11.86
N ASN A 257 -25.66 -13.28 11.25
CA ASN A 257 -25.12 -12.50 10.14
C ASN A 257 -23.81 -11.75 10.53
N ILE A 258 -23.72 -11.26 11.77
CA ILE A 258 -22.56 -10.54 12.28
C ILE A 258 -21.37 -11.50 12.45
N SER A 259 -21.56 -12.61 13.17
CA SER A 259 -20.48 -13.59 13.39
C SER A 259 -19.99 -14.19 12.08
N LEU A 260 -20.89 -14.48 11.13
CA LEU A 260 -20.53 -14.96 9.81
C LEU A 260 -19.72 -13.92 9.02
N PHE A 261 -20.11 -12.64 9.09
CA PHE A 261 -19.36 -11.57 8.44
C PHE A 261 -17.95 -11.45 9.02
N GLU A 262 -17.82 -11.44 10.36
CA GLU A 262 -16.52 -11.34 11.04
C GLU A 262 -15.61 -12.54 10.75
N ASP A 263 -16.14 -13.76 10.80
CA ASP A 263 -15.39 -14.98 10.47
C ASP A 263 -14.92 -14.94 9.01
N GLN A 264 -15.80 -14.54 8.09
CA GLN A 264 -15.46 -14.45 6.67
C GLN A 264 -14.38 -13.39 6.41
N VAL A 265 -14.46 -12.21 7.05
CA VAL A 265 -13.44 -11.16 6.94
C VAL A 265 -12.10 -11.65 7.48
N ASN A 266 -12.09 -12.23 8.68
CA ASN A 266 -10.88 -12.78 9.31
C ASN A 266 -10.23 -13.84 8.43
N ASN A 267 -11.04 -14.78 7.92
CA ASN A 267 -10.58 -15.85 7.05
C ASN A 267 -9.96 -15.31 5.76
N LEU A 268 -10.63 -14.35 5.12
CA LEU A 268 -10.20 -13.77 3.86
C LEU A 268 -8.93 -12.92 4.01
N LEU A 269 -8.86 -12.07 5.03
CA LEU A 269 -7.66 -11.28 5.35
C LEU A 269 -6.48 -12.20 5.65
N CYS A 270 -6.70 -13.25 6.45
CA CYS A 270 -5.66 -14.24 6.74
C CYS A 270 -5.15 -14.94 5.46
N ASP A 271 -6.05 -15.32 4.54
CA ASP A 271 -5.66 -15.94 3.26
C ASP A 271 -4.84 -14.97 2.40
N LEU A 272 -5.27 -13.72 2.30
CA LEU A 272 -4.58 -12.70 1.52
C LEU A 272 -3.20 -12.35 2.11
N ILE A 273 -3.07 -12.29 3.44
CA ILE A 273 -1.77 -12.15 4.13
C ILE A 273 -0.89 -13.37 3.83
N GLY A 274 -1.43 -14.58 3.91
CA GLY A 274 -0.71 -15.82 3.60
C GLY A 274 -0.21 -15.86 2.15
N LEU A 275 -1.03 -15.43 1.19
CA LEU A 275 -0.63 -15.26 -0.20
C LEU A 275 0.50 -14.22 -0.33
N ALA A 276 0.35 -13.04 0.28
CA ALA A 276 1.39 -12.01 0.25
C ALA A 276 2.72 -12.52 0.86
N MET A 277 2.66 -13.31 1.94
CA MET A 277 3.81 -13.92 2.59
C MET A 277 4.51 -14.95 1.69
N ASN A 278 3.76 -15.80 1.01
CA ASN A 278 4.30 -16.75 0.02
C ASN A 278 5.04 -16.03 -1.12
N LYS A 279 4.56 -14.85 -1.51
CA LYS A 279 5.24 -14.01 -2.50
C LYS A 279 6.50 -13.38 -1.92
N TYR A 280 6.43 -12.76 -0.74
CA TYR A 280 7.58 -12.16 -0.05
C TYR A 280 8.73 -13.16 0.13
N ASN A 281 8.42 -14.41 0.52
CA ASN A 281 9.41 -15.46 0.68
C ASN A 281 10.22 -15.73 -0.60
N LYS A 282 9.63 -15.53 -1.79
CA LYS A 282 10.28 -15.76 -3.10
C LYS A 282 11.03 -14.54 -3.66
N VAL A 283 10.75 -13.33 -3.17
CA VAL A 283 11.35 -12.09 -3.69
C VAL A 283 12.74 -11.85 -3.09
N ARG A 284 13.70 -11.43 -3.91
CA ARG A 284 15.05 -11.06 -3.48
C ARG A 284 15.03 -9.74 -2.69
N PRO A 285 15.87 -9.53 -1.66
CA PRO A 285 15.90 -8.30 -0.88
C PRO A 285 15.96 -7.00 -1.70
N THR A 286 16.71 -7.00 -2.80
CA THR A 286 16.87 -5.86 -3.72
C THR A 286 15.61 -5.51 -4.51
N GLU A 287 14.68 -6.46 -4.65
CA GLU A 287 13.46 -6.34 -5.44
C GLU A 287 12.21 -6.14 -4.57
N ILE A 288 12.32 -6.31 -3.25
CA ILE A 288 11.18 -6.25 -2.30
C ILE A 288 10.36 -4.97 -2.48
N LEU A 289 11.02 -3.82 -2.57
CA LEU A 289 10.36 -2.51 -2.66
C LEU A 289 9.72 -2.23 -4.02
N ASN A 290 10.11 -2.95 -5.07
CA ASN A 290 9.49 -2.87 -6.41
C ASN A 290 8.46 -3.99 -6.62
N SER A 291 8.39 -4.96 -5.70
CA SER A 291 7.48 -6.09 -5.80
C SER A 291 6.11 -5.75 -5.23
N HIS A 292 5.06 -6.29 -5.85
CA HIS A 292 3.69 -6.04 -5.41
C HIS A 292 3.24 -7.15 -4.45
N HIS A 293 2.47 -6.83 -3.41
CA HIS A 293 1.97 -7.85 -2.46
C HIS A 293 0.87 -8.75 -3.02
N TYR A 294 0.20 -8.32 -4.10
CA TYR A 294 -0.86 -9.08 -4.76
C TYR A 294 -0.32 -9.89 -5.95
N HIS A 295 -1.00 -10.99 -6.30
CA HIS A 295 -0.60 -11.85 -7.42
C HIS A 295 -1.24 -11.43 -8.75
N CYS A 296 -2.45 -10.87 -8.70
CA CYS A 296 -3.17 -10.38 -9.86
C CYS A 296 -3.97 -9.12 -9.50
N LEU A 297 -4.48 -8.40 -10.50
CA LEU A 297 -5.25 -7.17 -10.26
C LEU A 297 -6.58 -7.42 -9.53
N CYS A 298 -7.11 -8.64 -9.56
CA CYS A 298 -8.31 -9.01 -8.79
C CYS A 298 -8.04 -9.08 -7.30
N THR A 299 -6.88 -9.61 -6.90
CA THR A 299 -6.49 -9.61 -5.48
C THR A 299 -6.15 -8.20 -5.00
N LYS A 300 -5.58 -7.34 -5.87
CA LYS A 300 -5.46 -5.88 -5.60
C LYS A 300 -6.84 -5.25 -5.37
N GLU A 301 -7.80 -5.49 -6.27
CA GLU A 301 -9.15 -4.95 -6.17
C GLU A 301 -9.84 -5.43 -4.89
N LEU A 302 -9.73 -6.73 -4.56
CA LEU A 302 -10.30 -7.29 -3.34
C LEU A 302 -9.74 -6.64 -2.07
N TRP A 303 -8.43 -6.39 -1.99
CA TRP A 303 -7.86 -5.62 -0.88
C TRP A 303 -8.49 -4.23 -0.75
N ILE A 304 -8.63 -3.50 -1.87
CA ILE A 304 -9.22 -2.16 -1.87
C ILE A 304 -10.68 -2.21 -1.42
N LEU A 305 -11.45 -3.20 -1.90
CA LEU A 305 -12.83 -3.43 -1.48
C LEU A 305 -12.95 -3.68 0.03
N LEU A 306 -12.07 -4.52 0.60
CA LEU A 306 -12.04 -4.82 2.04
C LEU A 306 -11.64 -3.61 2.88
N ILE A 307 -10.61 -2.86 2.46
CA ILE A 307 -10.16 -1.64 3.15
C ILE A 307 -11.33 -0.66 3.28
N HIS A 308 -11.99 -0.35 2.16
CA HIS A 308 -13.05 0.66 2.18
C HIS A 308 -14.35 0.17 2.85
N LEU A 309 -14.72 -1.10 2.69
CA LEU A 309 -15.90 -1.65 3.35
C LEU A 309 -15.75 -1.63 4.87
N LEU A 310 -14.61 -2.10 5.39
CA LEU A 310 -14.37 -2.18 6.84
C LEU A 310 -14.19 -0.79 7.45
N GLU A 311 -13.52 0.12 6.75
CA GLU A 311 -13.39 1.51 7.19
C GLU A 311 -14.76 2.20 7.28
N HIS A 312 -15.62 2.00 6.26
CA HIS A 312 -16.98 2.51 6.28
C HIS A 312 -17.78 1.93 7.45
N ARG A 313 -17.77 0.60 7.62
CA ARG A 313 -18.48 -0.07 8.71
C ARG A 313 -18.01 0.41 10.09
N SER A 314 -16.71 0.58 10.28
CA SER A 314 -16.16 1.09 11.55
C SER A 314 -16.67 2.50 11.86
N LYS A 315 -16.77 3.37 10.84
CA LYS A 315 -17.29 4.73 11.00
C LYS A 315 -18.81 4.80 11.19
N THR A 316 -19.57 3.93 10.51
CA THR A 316 -21.05 4.04 10.50
C THR A 316 -21.76 3.14 11.50
N ILE A 317 -21.17 1.99 11.86
CA ILE A 317 -21.77 0.95 12.71
C ILE A 317 -20.86 0.63 13.91
N HIS A 318 -19.73 1.34 14.07
CA HIS A 318 -18.80 1.19 15.21
C HIS A 318 -18.22 -0.22 15.39
N THR A 319 -18.04 -0.95 14.28
CA THR A 319 -17.31 -2.23 14.27
C THR A 319 -15.79 -2.02 14.27
N GLN A 320 -15.03 -3.11 14.39
CA GLN A 320 -13.58 -3.08 14.22
C GLN A 320 -13.18 -2.48 12.85
N SER A 321 -12.11 -1.68 12.84
CA SER A 321 -11.55 -1.09 11.62
C SER A 321 -10.72 -2.11 10.83
N PHE A 322 -10.41 -1.79 9.57
CA PHE A 322 -9.51 -2.61 8.75
C PHE A 322 -8.18 -2.89 9.47
N TRP A 323 -7.57 -1.84 10.05
CA TRP A 323 -6.30 -1.97 10.74
C TRP A 323 -6.40 -2.83 12.00
N SER A 324 -7.54 -2.84 12.72
CA SER A 324 -7.74 -3.73 13.86
C SER A 324 -7.57 -5.20 13.48
N TYR A 325 -8.26 -5.65 12.43
CA TYR A 325 -8.16 -7.02 11.93
C TYR A 325 -6.74 -7.36 11.44
N VAL A 326 -6.15 -6.47 10.63
CA VAL A 326 -4.83 -6.70 10.04
C VAL A 326 -3.74 -6.70 11.10
N ASN A 327 -3.77 -5.77 12.06
CA ASN A 327 -2.79 -5.70 13.14
C ASN A 327 -2.83 -6.96 14.00
N ALA A 328 -4.02 -7.48 14.33
CA ALA A 328 -4.15 -8.72 15.08
C ALA A 328 -3.49 -9.90 14.34
N LEU A 329 -3.75 -10.03 13.03
CA LEU A 329 -3.15 -11.09 12.21
C LEU A 329 -1.63 -10.92 12.05
N LEU A 330 -1.14 -9.68 11.86
CA LEU A 330 0.30 -9.39 11.78
C LEU A 330 1.00 -9.65 13.11
N GLN A 331 0.35 -9.38 14.24
CA GLN A 331 0.87 -9.68 15.56
C GLN A 331 1.11 -11.19 15.71
N THR A 332 0.18 -12.03 15.23
CA THR A 332 0.37 -13.49 15.19
C THR A 332 1.56 -13.89 14.31
N VAL A 333 1.79 -13.22 13.18
CA VAL A 333 2.97 -13.46 12.33
C VAL A 333 4.28 -13.13 13.06
N LEU A 334 4.31 -12.02 13.80
CA LEU A 334 5.49 -11.59 14.56
C LEU A 334 5.79 -12.51 15.75
N GLU A 335 4.76 -12.98 16.45
CA GLU A 335 4.91 -13.85 17.63
C GLU A 335 5.27 -15.29 17.26
N GLY A 336 4.97 -15.73 16.04
CA GLY A 336 5.32 -17.06 15.54
C GLY A 336 4.58 -18.21 16.24
N THR A 337 3.65 -17.92 17.16
CA THR A 337 2.81 -18.89 17.86
C THR A 337 1.34 -18.70 17.51
N PRO A 338 0.58 -19.76 17.21
CA PRO A 338 -0.87 -19.66 17.13
C PRO A 338 -1.41 -19.32 18.52
N SER A 339 -1.94 -18.11 18.68
CA SER A 339 -2.59 -17.69 19.92
C SER A 339 -3.96 -18.39 20.04
N GLY A 340 -3.99 -19.56 20.69
CA GLY A 340 -5.22 -20.26 21.11
C GLY A 340 -5.80 -21.28 20.12
N ASP A 341 -6.85 -21.99 20.56
CA ASP A 341 -7.50 -23.17 19.96
C ASP A 341 -8.06 -22.99 18.53
N ARG A 342 -8.05 -21.77 17.97
CA ARG A 342 -8.42 -21.50 16.59
C ARG A 342 -7.16 -21.13 15.82
N ASP A 343 -6.55 -22.12 15.17
CA ASP A 343 -5.46 -21.89 14.23
C ASP A 343 -5.92 -20.89 13.16
N PRO A 344 -5.38 -19.65 13.10
CA PRO A 344 -5.73 -18.70 12.05
C PRO A 344 -5.35 -19.26 10.67
N GLY A 345 -4.43 -20.24 10.64
CA GLY A 345 -3.93 -20.93 9.47
C GLY A 345 -3.07 -20.04 8.59
N LEU A 346 -2.35 -19.08 9.19
CA LEU A 346 -1.26 -18.38 8.53
C LEU A 346 -0.14 -19.38 8.17
N PRO A 347 0.62 -19.16 7.10
CA PRO A 347 1.74 -20.02 6.77
C PRO A 347 2.75 -20.07 7.93
N LEU A 348 3.15 -21.27 8.34
CA LEU A 348 4.06 -21.51 9.48
C LEU A 348 5.49 -20.98 9.27
N HIS A 349 5.86 -20.56 8.05
CA HIS A 349 7.22 -20.14 7.73
C HIS A 349 7.26 -18.79 7.00
N CYS A 350 7.59 -17.74 7.73
CA CYS A 350 8.04 -16.47 7.16
C CYS A 350 9.56 -16.35 7.33
N LYS A 351 10.29 -16.08 6.23
CA LYS A 351 11.77 -15.97 6.28
C LYS A 351 12.26 -14.81 7.15
N ASP A 352 11.44 -13.77 7.27
CA ASP A 352 11.73 -12.51 7.98
C ASP A 352 10.39 -11.85 8.36
N PRO A 353 9.81 -12.22 9.52
CA PRO A 353 8.52 -11.70 9.98
C PRO A 353 8.47 -10.18 10.12
N ASP A 354 9.55 -9.58 10.62
CA ASP A 354 9.63 -8.13 10.81
C ASP A 354 9.63 -7.39 9.47
N GLY A 355 10.52 -7.77 8.54
CA GLY A 355 10.58 -7.14 7.22
C GLY A 355 9.33 -7.40 6.39
N PHE A 356 8.71 -8.59 6.49
CA PHE A 356 7.43 -8.88 5.88
C PHE A 356 6.32 -7.95 6.40
N THR A 357 6.26 -7.75 7.72
CA THR A 357 5.25 -6.89 8.36
C THR A 357 5.39 -5.44 7.90
N TRP A 358 6.61 -4.89 7.90
CA TRP A 358 6.90 -3.56 7.38
C TRP A 358 6.53 -3.41 5.90
N TRP A 359 6.91 -4.40 5.10
CA TRP A 359 6.63 -4.41 3.67
C TRP A 359 5.12 -4.44 3.41
N LEU A 360 4.39 -5.37 4.01
CA LEU A 360 2.95 -5.52 3.76
C LEU A 360 2.18 -4.29 4.25
N LEU A 361 2.45 -3.80 5.46
CA LEU A 361 1.79 -2.62 6.01
C LEU A 361 1.95 -1.40 5.10
N THR A 362 3.18 -1.16 4.61
CA THR A 362 3.46 -0.04 3.69
C THR A 362 2.71 -0.18 2.37
N HIS A 363 2.63 -1.39 1.81
CA HIS A 363 1.92 -1.61 0.56
C HIS A 363 0.39 -1.53 0.73
N LEU A 364 -0.15 -1.99 1.86
CA LEU A 364 -1.58 -1.86 2.19
C LEU A 364 -1.97 -0.39 2.35
N ALA A 365 -1.14 0.41 3.00
CA ALA A 365 -1.32 1.87 3.08
C ALA A 365 -1.37 2.49 1.67
N GLN A 366 -0.46 2.09 0.78
CA GLN A 366 -0.40 2.62 -0.58
C GLN A 366 -1.65 2.29 -1.41
N ILE A 367 -2.20 1.08 -1.29
CA ILE A 367 -3.43 0.73 -2.02
C ILE A 367 -4.68 1.34 -1.41
N GLY A 368 -4.75 1.54 -0.08
CA GLY A 368 -5.90 2.20 0.54
C GLY A 368 -6.03 3.69 0.18
N MET A 369 -4.95 4.29 -0.33
CA MET A 369 -4.96 5.61 -0.95
C MET A 369 -5.62 5.65 -2.34
N HIS A 370 -5.85 4.51 -3.00
CA HIS A 370 -6.45 4.45 -4.34
C HIS A 370 -7.97 4.66 -4.30
N ASN A 371 -8.43 5.86 -3.94
CA ASN A 371 -9.80 6.27 -4.21
C ASN A 371 -9.85 7.01 -5.54
N ARG A 372 -10.74 6.61 -6.47
CA ARG A 372 -10.94 7.23 -7.80
C ARG A 372 -11.26 8.73 -7.74
N ASN A 373 -11.57 9.24 -6.54
CA ASN A 373 -11.95 10.62 -6.27
C ASN A 373 -10.88 11.42 -5.48
N GLY A 374 -9.69 10.86 -5.21
CA GLY A 374 -8.58 11.60 -4.58
C GLY A 374 -8.75 11.99 -3.11
N THR A 375 -9.88 11.67 -2.46
CA THR A 375 -10.04 11.88 -1.02
C THR A 375 -9.43 10.70 -0.25
N ALA A 376 -8.28 10.96 0.39
CA ALA A 376 -7.67 10.11 1.39
C ALA A 376 -8.68 9.85 2.53
N GLN A 377 -9.21 8.64 2.63
CA GLN A 377 -10.20 8.29 3.67
C GLN A 377 -9.73 7.18 4.61
N GLN A 378 -8.52 6.64 4.41
CA GLN A 378 -7.97 5.63 5.30
C GLN A 378 -7.33 6.31 6.52
N GLU A 379 -7.72 5.86 7.71
CA GLU A 379 -7.07 6.25 8.95
C GLU A 379 -5.61 5.77 8.99
N ASP A 380 -4.76 6.55 9.65
CA ASP A 380 -3.38 6.16 9.89
C ASP A 380 -3.30 5.00 10.90
N ASN A 381 -2.19 4.26 10.86
CA ASN A 381 -1.94 3.16 11.79
C ASN A 381 -0.63 3.40 12.55
N TRP A 382 -0.34 4.67 12.90
CA TRP A 382 0.93 5.02 13.55
C TRP A 382 1.10 4.34 14.91
N SER A 383 0.03 4.00 15.62
CA SER A 383 0.10 3.31 16.91
C SER A 383 0.78 1.94 16.81
N PHE A 384 0.37 1.12 15.84
CA PHE A 384 1.00 -0.18 15.56
C PHE A 384 2.42 -0.03 15.04
N VAL A 385 2.63 0.91 14.10
CA VAL A 385 3.96 1.23 13.55
C VAL A 385 4.94 1.64 14.65
N MET A 386 4.50 2.40 15.66
CA MET A 386 5.33 2.76 16.80
C MET A 386 5.66 1.57 17.70
N GLY A 387 4.76 0.59 17.84
CA GLY A 387 5.04 -0.68 18.50
C GLY A 387 6.16 -1.43 17.76
N LEU A 388 6.00 -1.59 16.45
CA LEU A 388 6.94 -2.28 15.57
C LEU A 388 8.32 -1.60 15.52
N LEU A 389 8.35 -0.27 15.46
CA LEU A 389 9.60 0.51 15.45
C LEU A 389 10.39 0.35 16.75
N LYS A 390 9.70 0.18 17.89
CA LYS A 390 10.35 -0.04 19.20
C LYS A 390 10.84 -1.47 19.40
N SER A 391 10.17 -2.46 18.82
CA SER A 391 10.57 -3.87 18.91
C SER A 391 11.69 -4.24 17.92
N SER A 392 11.83 -3.49 16.82
CA SER A 392 12.83 -3.75 15.80
C SER A 392 14.26 -3.47 16.31
N SER A 393 15.06 -4.51 16.49
CA SER A 393 16.52 -4.40 16.71
C SER A 393 17.23 -4.55 15.37
N ALA A 394 18.07 -3.59 14.96
CA ALA A 394 18.43 -3.52 13.55
C ALA A 394 19.93 -3.34 13.26
N GLN A 395 20.42 -4.22 12.40
CA GLN A 395 21.60 -3.99 11.55
C GLN A 395 21.25 -2.95 10.46
N GLU A 396 22.26 -2.37 9.80
CA GLU A 396 22.05 -1.30 8.80
C GLU A 396 21.07 -1.68 7.67
N GLU A 397 21.08 -2.93 7.22
CA GLU A 397 20.18 -3.40 6.16
C GLU A 397 18.71 -3.33 6.61
N GLN A 398 18.41 -3.84 7.81
CA GLN A 398 17.07 -3.84 8.38
C GLN A 398 16.59 -2.42 8.68
N ILE A 399 17.41 -1.59 9.32
CA ILE A 399 17.02 -0.21 9.66
C ILE A 399 16.77 0.61 8.40
N ARG A 400 17.49 0.33 7.30
CA ARG A 400 17.25 0.99 6.02
C ARG A 400 15.88 0.67 5.44
N MET A 401 15.46 -0.61 5.48
CA MET A 401 14.11 -1.02 5.07
C MET A 401 13.05 -0.33 5.93
N ILE A 402 13.24 -0.35 7.26
CA ILE A 402 12.34 0.26 8.23
C ILE A 402 12.16 1.75 7.96
N VAL A 403 13.27 2.49 7.82
CA VAL A 403 13.24 3.95 7.61
C VAL A 403 12.67 4.29 6.23
N HIS A 404 12.91 3.47 5.21
CA HIS A 404 12.26 3.64 3.89
C HIS A 404 10.74 3.44 3.99
N CYS A 405 10.28 2.45 4.74
CA CYS A 405 8.86 2.25 5.03
C CYS A 405 8.30 3.45 5.82
N CYS A 406 8.98 3.93 6.87
CA CYS A 406 8.56 5.11 7.63
C CYS A 406 8.46 6.37 6.76
N LEU A 407 9.37 6.56 5.80
CA LEU A 407 9.29 7.66 4.82
C LEU A 407 8.05 7.53 3.94
N SER A 408 7.81 6.35 3.40
CA SER A 408 6.62 6.05 2.58
C SER A 408 5.33 6.36 3.35
N LEU A 409 5.23 5.87 4.59
CA LEU A 409 4.08 6.09 5.46
C LEU A 409 3.90 7.56 5.82
N SER A 410 4.99 8.29 6.09
CA SER A 410 4.94 9.72 6.38
C SER A 410 4.46 10.55 5.19
N LEU A 411 4.76 10.12 3.95
CA LEU A 411 4.25 10.76 2.73
C LEU A 411 2.76 10.47 2.49
N MET A 412 2.24 9.34 3.00
CA MET A 412 0.83 8.94 2.80
C MET A 412 -0.10 9.42 3.92
N TRP A 413 0.30 9.23 5.18
CA TRP A 413 -0.51 9.53 6.37
C TRP A 413 -0.13 10.87 7.03
N GLY A 414 0.91 11.52 6.54
CA GLY A 414 1.55 12.63 7.22
C GLY A 414 2.60 12.17 8.23
N PRO A 415 3.62 13.01 8.52
CA PRO A 415 4.72 12.66 9.40
C PRO A 415 4.29 12.62 10.87
N ASN A 416 4.85 11.66 11.60
CA ASN A 416 4.56 11.43 13.02
C ASN A 416 5.75 11.82 13.91
N VAL A 417 5.55 12.75 14.85
CA VAL A 417 6.63 13.24 15.73
C VAL A 417 7.26 12.13 16.57
N SER A 418 6.48 11.16 17.05
CA SER A 418 6.99 10.05 17.85
C SER A 418 7.92 9.19 17.02
N ALA A 419 7.57 8.87 15.77
CA ALA A 419 8.42 8.12 14.85
C ALA A 419 9.74 8.85 14.59
N VAL A 420 9.69 10.16 14.31
CA VAL A 420 10.90 10.99 14.09
C VAL A 420 11.78 10.98 15.34
N THR A 421 11.20 11.13 16.54
CA THR A 421 11.98 11.14 17.78
C THR A 421 12.61 9.79 18.10
N THR A 422 11.91 8.67 17.86
CA THR A 422 12.46 7.32 18.06
C THR A 422 13.61 7.05 17.10
N LEU A 423 13.46 7.41 15.82
CA LEU A 423 14.57 7.31 14.85
C LEU A 423 15.75 8.20 15.24
N TRP A 424 15.49 9.43 15.71
CA TRP A 424 16.54 10.31 16.19
C TRP A 424 17.30 9.74 17.39
N GLU A 425 16.64 9.06 18.32
CA GLU A 425 17.30 8.38 19.44
C GLU A 425 18.27 7.29 18.96
N TYR A 426 17.92 6.57 17.90
CA TYR A 426 18.82 5.61 17.27
C TYR A 426 20.02 6.31 16.60
N TYR A 427 19.77 7.27 15.70
CA TYR A 427 20.86 7.90 14.94
C TYR A 427 21.77 8.77 15.81
N SER A 428 21.22 9.47 16.81
CA SER A 428 22.03 10.30 17.71
C SER A 428 23.08 9.50 18.47
N LYS A 429 22.79 8.23 18.82
CA LYS A 429 23.76 7.30 19.42
C LYS A 429 24.79 6.81 18.39
N ASN A 430 24.35 6.56 17.17
CA ASN A 430 25.14 5.94 16.10
C ASN A 430 25.74 6.93 15.09
N LEU A 431 25.83 8.23 15.38
CA LEU A 431 26.32 9.25 14.43
C LEU A 431 27.69 8.91 13.80
N ASN A 432 28.58 8.26 14.56
CA ASN A 432 29.92 7.89 14.07
C ASN A 432 29.92 6.66 13.13
N SER A 433 28.80 5.96 12.98
CA SER A 433 28.66 4.78 12.12
C SER A 433 28.66 5.15 10.64
N SER A 434 29.19 4.29 9.78
CA SER A 434 29.23 4.52 8.32
C SER A 434 27.90 4.28 7.61
N PHE A 435 26.97 3.55 8.24
CA PHE A 435 25.68 3.14 7.65
C PHE A 435 25.83 2.47 6.27
N THR A 436 26.86 1.64 6.11
CA THR A 436 27.15 0.93 4.85
C THR A 436 26.60 -0.50 4.85
N VAL A 437 26.04 -0.95 3.73
CA VAL A 437 25.63 -2.35 3.52
C VAL A 437 26.66 -3.03 2.61
N PRO A 438 27.35 -4.10 3.04
CA PRO A 438 28.50 -4.67 2.34
C PRO A 438 28.26 -5.06 0.87
N TRP A 439 27.08 -5.60 0.53
CA TRP A 439 26.78 -6.07 -0.82
C TRP A 439 26.31 -4.97 -1.79
N LEU A 440 26.01 -3.76 -1.30
CA LEU A 440 25.38 -2.71 -2.11
C LEU A 440 26.42 -1.92 -2.93
N GLY A 441 27.69 -2.35 -2.84
CA GLY A 441 28.82 -1.77 -3.52
C GLY A 441 29.24 -0.41 -2.95
N VAL A 442 30.25 0.16 -3.60
CA VAL A 442 30.92 1.43 -3.25
C VAL A 442 30.09 2.65 -3.67
N SER A 443 28.88 2.46 -4.19
CA SER A 443 27.98 3.49 -4.72
C SER A 443 27.59 4.56 -3.68
N GLY A 444 27.71 4.25 -2.38
CA GLY A 444 27.51 5.19 -1.26
C GLY A 444 28.80 5.65 -0.57
N LEU A 445 29.96 5.11 -0.99
CA LEU A 445 31.29 5.39 -0.46
C LEU A 445 31.94 6.60 -1.15
N GLY A 446 31.13 7.49 -1.72
CA GLY A 446 31.55 8.76 -2.30
C GLY A 446 32.27 9.64 -1.27
N SER A 447 33.57 9.35 -1.15
CA SER A 447 34.75 10.06 -0.69
C SER A 447 34.54 11.24 0.27
N ILE A 448 35.38 11.21 1.30
CA ILE A 448 35.61 12.17 2.41
C ILE A 448 36.07 13.58 1.92
N SER A 449 35.72 13.96 0.68
CA SER A 449 36.04 15.24 0.04
C SER A 449 34.80 15.89 -0.60
N ARG A 450 33.73 16.08 0.17
CA ARG A 450 32.56 16.83 -0.30
C ARG A 450 32.84 18.32 -0.22
N THR A 451 32.78 19.03 -1.34
CA THR A 451 32.83 20.50 -1.38
C THR A 451 31.66 21.11 -0.60
N PRO A 452 31.77 22.36 -0.13
CA PRO A 452 30.65 23.07 0.50
C PRO A 452 29.33 22.98 -0.30
N LEU A 453 29.36 23.18 -1.62
CA LEU A 453 28.18 23.07 -2.47
C LEU A 453 27.62 21.65 -2.51
N CYS A 454 28.49 20.63 -2.59
CA CYS A 454 28.06 19.23 -2.58
C CYS A 454 27.31 18.89 -1.27
N LEU A 455 27.80 19.36 -0.12
CA LEU A 455 27.12 19.21 1.17
C LEU A 455 25.74 19.88 1.15
N LEU A 456 25.66 21.11 0.64
CA LEU A 456 24.42 21.86 0.55
C LEU A 456 23.41 21.22 -0.41
N GLN A 457 23.84 20.81 -1.60
CA GLN A 457 23.00 20.10 -2.58
C GLN A 457 22.45 18.80 -2.01
N GLN A 458 23.26 18.08 -1.22
CA GLN A 458 22.80 16.86 -0.60
C GLN A 458 21.74 17.13 0.48
N ALA A 459 21.92 18.15 1.32
CA ALA A 459 20.91 18.58 2.28
C ALA A 459 19.61 19.02 1.58
N LYS A 460 19.71 19.78 0.49
CA LYS A 460 18.56 20.16 -0.35
C LYS A 460 17.84 18.94 -0.91
N SER A 461 18.58 17.94 -1.39
CA SER A 461 17.98 16.71 -1.93
C SER A 461 17.12 15.99 -0.89
N CYS A 462 17.45 16.10 0.41
CA CYS A 462 16.64 15.54 1.50
C CYS A 462 15.31 16.28 1.70
N CYS A 463 15.25 17.57 1.36
CA CYS A 463 14.07 18.42 1.58
C CYS A 463 13.01 18.33 0.48
N SER A 464 13.30 17.61 -0.61
CA SER A 464 12.36 17.36 -1.71
C SER A 464 12.20 15.85 -1.91
N PRO A 465 11.42 15.16 -1.05
CA PRO A 465 11.17 13.73 -1.19
C PRO A 465 10.36 13.45 -2.46
N ALA A 466 10.77 12.43 -3.21
CA ALA A 466 10.02 11.98 -4.37
C ALA A 466 8.68 11.36 -3.95
N SER A 467 7.67 11.45 -4.81
CA SER A 467 6.34 10.90 -4.54
C SER A 467 6.39 9.37 -4.37
N VAL A 468 5.53 8.84 -3.50
CA VAL A 468 5.37 7.39 -3.29
C VAL A 468 4.99 6.74 -4.62
N GLY A 469 5.65 5.62 -4.96
CA GLY A 469 5.43 4.89 -6.22
C GLY A 469 6.27 5.39 -7.41
N SER A 470 7.03 6.47 -7.27
CA SER A 470 8.01 6.87 -8.31
C SER A 470 9.24 5.95 -8.30
N ASN A 471 9.85 5.74 -9.48
CA ASN A 471 11.11 5.00 -9.59
C ASN A 471 12.22 5.62 -8.73
N SER A 472 12.27 6.96 -8.64
CA SER A 472 13.20 7.67 -7.77
C SER A 472 13.01 7.32 -6.29
N HIS A 473 11.76 7.18 -5.82
CA HIS A 473 11.47 6.82 -4.43
C HIS A 473 11.91 5.38 -4.12
N ALA A 474 11.66 4.44 -5.03
CA ALA A 474 12.11 3.06 -4.87
C ALA A 474 13.65 2.93 -4.89
N GLN A 475 14.32 3.70 -5.75
CA GLN A 475 15.78 3.72 -5.85
C GLN A 475 16.49 4.27 -4.61
N LEU A 476 15.81 5.00 -3.71
CA LEU A 476 16.40 5.53 -2.48
C LEU A 476 17.05 4.43 -1.62
N TYR A 477 16.43 3.25 -1.56
CA TYR A 477 16.95 2.10 -0.81
C TYR A 477 18.32 1.63 -1.32
N CYS A 478 18.54 1.69 -2.63
CA CYS A 478 19.77 1.26 -3.27
C CYS A 478 20.82 2.38 -3.40
N SER A 479 20.40 3.65 -3.37
CA SER A 479 21.27 4.81 -3.65
C SER A 479 21.72 5.57 -2.40
N THR A 480 21.03 5.42 -1.28
CA THR A 480 21.30 6.19 -0.05
C THR A 480 21.37 5.29 1.18
N ASN A 481 22.06 5.78 2.22
CA ASN A 481 22.09 5.08 3.51
C ASN A 481 20.89 5.45 4.39
N SER A 482 20.67 4.66 5.45
CA SER A 482 19.54 4.81 6.36
C SER A 482 19.44 6.22 6.99
N PHE A 483 20.58 6.84 7.34
CA PHE A 483 20.63 8.20 7.90
C PHE A 483 20.11 9.26 6.92
N HIS A 484 20.45 9.17 5.64
CA HIS A 484 19.96 10.11 4.63
C HIS A 484 18.46 9.97 4.40
N ILE A 485 17.92 8.75 4.46
CA ILE A 485 16.48 8.52 4.39
C ILE A 485 15.81 9.11 5.64
N PHE A 486 16.40 8.97 6.83
CA PHE A 486 15.91 9.63 8.04
C PHE A 486 15.87 11.15 7.92
N LEU A 487 16.92 11.78 7.34
CA LEU A 487 16.92 13.23 7.11
C LEU A 487 15.75 13.68 6.21
N ARG A 488 15.32 12.85 5.25
CA ARG A 488 14.12 13.11 4.44
C ARG A 488 12.84 13.08 5.28
N ILE A 489 12.71 12.13 6.20
CA ILE A 489 11.57 12.06 7.13
C ILE A 489 11.56 13.30 8.03
N LEU A 490 12.73 13.69 8.55
CA LEU A 490 12.86 14.89 9.39
C LEU A 490 12.48 16.16 8.62
N ALA A 491 12.98 16.33 7.39
CA ALA A 491 12.63 17.46 6.55
C ALA A 491 11.13 17.49 6.22
N LEU A 492 10.52 16.34 5.93
CA LEU A 492 9.08 16.22 5.71
C LEU A 492 8.28 16.62 6.96
N HIS A 493 8.73 16.24 8.16
CA HIS A 493 8.10 16.66 9.42
C HIS A 493 8.18 18.18 9.64
N LEU A 494 9.32 18.79 9.30
CA LEU A 494 9.54 20.23 9.51
C LEU A 494 8.84 21.11 8.47
N SER A 495 8.59 20.59 7.27
CA SER A 495 7.94 21.31 6.15
C SER A 495 6.42 21.43 6.25
N GLN A 496 5.80 21.02 7.37
CA GLN A 496 4.35 21.17 7.55
C GLN A 496 3.93 22.65 7.63
N GLU A 497 3.51 23.22 6.51
CA GLU A 497 3.21 24.65 6.29
C GLU A 497 2.12 25.21 7.24
N HIS A 498 1.14 24.40 7.62
CA HIS A 498 -0.02 24.83 8.41
C HIS A 498 0.25 24.94 9.92
N ALA A 499 1.46 24.61 10.36
CA ALA A 499 1.74 24.41 11.78
C ALA A 499 2.48 25.59 12.45
N GLY A 500 2.72 26.71 11.75
CA GLY A 500 3.26 27.95 12.35
C GLY A 500 4.58 27.75 13.12
N GLY A 501 5.43 26.80 12.67
CA GLY A 501 6.68 26.42 13.34
C GLY A 501 6.52 25.45 14.53
N ALA A 502 5.32 24.94 14.82
CA ALA A 502 5.09 23.94 15.87
C ALA A 502 5.93 22.65 15.72
N PRO A 503 6.12 22.05 14.52
CA PRO A 503 6.94 20.84 14.36
C PRO A 503 8.39 21.08 14.78
N TRP A 504 8.94 22.24 14.39
CA TRP A 504 10.26 22.67 14.82
C TRP A 504 10.35 22.81 16.34
N ARG A 505 9.38 23.50 16.98
CA ARG A 505 9.36 23.69 18.44
C ARG A 505 9.29 22.37 19.21
N GLN A 506 8.57 21.37 18.70
CA GLN A 506 8.44 20.06 19.35
C GLN A 506 9.76 19.27 19.37
N ILE A 507 10.59 19.41 18.34
CA ILE A 507 11.78 18.58 18.16
C ILE A 507 13.11 19.30 18.42
N LYS A 508 13.18 20.64 18.30
CA LYS A 508 14.38 21.48 18.49
C LYS A 508 15.16 21.10 19.75
N GLY A 509 14.50 21.07 20.91
CA GLY A 509 15.14 20.72 22.18
C GLY A 509 15.67 19.27 22.23
N ARG A 510 14.96 18.33 21.60
CA ARG A 510 15.35 16.90 21.56
C ARG A 510 16.56 16.66 20.65
N LEU A 511 16.69 17.45 19.57
CA LEU A 511 17.85 17.42 18.69
C LEU A 511 19.06 18.05 19.37
N TYR A 512 18.92 19.29 19.84
CA TYR A 512 20.06 20.06 20.35
C TYR A 512 20.63 19.49 21.65
N SER A 513 19.80 18.90 22.51
CA SER A 513 20.26 18.30 23.78
C SER A 513 21.21 17.11 23.62
N LYS A 514 21.27 16.50 22.43
CA LYS A 514 22.23 15.41 22.14
C LYS A 514 23.64 15.92 21.84
N PHE A 515 23.81 17.22 21.61
CA PHE A 515 25.10 17.83 21.31
C PHE A 515 25.56 18.68 22.49
N HIS A 516 26.54 18.14 23.22
CA HIS A 516 27.26 18.81 24.29
C HIS A 516 28.77 18.70 24.03
N GLN A 517 29.58 19.48 24.74
CA GLN A 517 31.04 19.55 24.60
C GLN A 517 31.68 18.17 24.36
N ARG A 518 31.47 17.23 25.29
CA ARG A 518 32.00 15.86 25.19
C ARG A 518 31.56 15.12 23.92
N ARG A 519 30.30 15.23 23.51
CA ARG A 519 29.79 14.55 22.31
C ARG A 519 30.43 15.13 21.06
N MET A 520 30.57 16.46 20.97
CA MET A 520 31.22 17.12 19.83
C MET A 520 32.66 16.67 19.67
N THR A 521 33.41 16.56 20.77
CA THR A 521 34.82 16.10 20.74
C THR A 521 34.99 14.62 20.41
N GLU A 522 33.96 13.79 20.60
CA GLU A 522 33.97 12.34 20.33
C GLU A 522 33.52 12.00 18.89
N LEU A 523 33.16 12.99 18.06
CA LEU A 523 32.75 12.76 16.68
C LEU A 523 33.94 12.31 15.82
N SER A 524 33.73 11.26 15.03
CA SER A 524 34.64 10.88 13.93
C SER A 524 34.43 11.81 12.73
N ASP A 525 35.29 11.69 11.70
CA ASP A 525 35.10 12.41 10.42
C ASP A 525 33.69 12.15 9.84
N THR A 526 33.25 10.89 9.89
CA THR A 526 31.89 10.47 9.51
C THR A 526 30.82 11.09 10.41
N GLY A 527 31.04 11.11 11.72
CA GLY A 527 30.12 11.72 12.68
C GLY A 527 29.94 13.22 12.47
N LEU A 528 31.03 13.94 12.17
CA LEU A 528 30.97 15.36 11.85
C LEU A 528 30.26 15.60 10.52
N LEU A 529 30.48 14.76 9.51
CA LEU A 529 29.74 14.86 8.25
C LEU A 529 28.22 14.69 8.46
N HIS A 530 27.81 13.71 9.26
CA HIS A 530 26.41 13.51 9.63
C HIS A 530 25.84 14.69 10.43
N PHE A 531 26.63 15.26 11.35
CA PHE A 531 26.27 16.49 12.06
C PHE A 531 26.03 17.65 11.09
N LEU A 532 26.96 17.90 10.16
CA LEU A 532 26.85 19.00 9.20
C LEU A 532 25.64 18.84 8.30
N LEU A 533 25.40 17.63 7.77
CA LEU A 533 24.23 17.35 6.94
C LEU A 533 22.92 17.55 7.72
N LEU A 534 22.85 17.08 8.96
CA LEU A 534 21.70 17.31 9.83
C LEU A 534 21.41 18.81 9.98
N PHE A 535 22.41 19.61 10.38
CA PHE A 535 22.21 21.03 10.61
C PHE A 535 21.92 21.83 9.34
N LEU A 536 22.46 21.42 8.18
CA LEU A 536 22.09 22.01 6.89
C LEU A 536 20.63 21.71 6.52
N VAL A 537 20.15 20.48 6.75
CA VAL A 537 18.72 20.13 6.56
C VAL A 537 17.83 20.93 7.51
N LEU A 538 18.21 21.06 8.78
CA LEU A 538 17.48 21.89 9.74
C LEU A 538 17.44 23.36 9.31
N ALA A 539 18.55 23.91 8.82
CA ALA A 539 18.66 25.28 8.36
C ALA A 539 17.87 25.55 7.06
N GLN A 540 17.69 24.51 6.24
CA GLN A 540 16.83 24.57 5.07
C GLN A 540 15.35 24.67 5.48
N CYS A 541 14.92 23.86 6.45
CA CYS A 541 13.51 23.70 6.84
C CYS A 541 13.02 24.62 7.98
N ALA A 542 13.92 25.18 8.78
CA ALA A 542 13.60 26.06 9.90
C ALA A 542 14.22 27.46 9.71
N GLU A 543 14.19 28.27 10.76
CA GLU A 543 14.79 29.60 10.79
C GLU A 543 16.32 29.49 10.67
N LEU A 544 16.84 29.92 9.52
CA LEU A 544 18.24 29.72 9.11
C LEU A 544 19.21 30.32 10.14
N GLU A 545 18.98 31.57 10.56
CA GLU A 545 19.89 32.29 11.45
C GLU A 545 20.02 31.60 12.81
N ASP A 546 18.88 31.18 13.36
CA ASP A 546 18.75 30.43 14.61
C ASP A 546 19.53 29.11 14.58
N VAL A 547 19.35 28.34 13.49
CA VAL A 547 20.00 27.03 13.33
C VAL A 547 21.50 27.19 13.06
N ALA A 548 21.87 28.14 12.20
CA ALA A 548 23.27 28.38 11.83
C ALA A 548 24.09 28.90 13.01
N SER A 549 23.56 29.86 13.78
CA SER A 549 24.20 30.34 15.01
C SER A 549 24.46 29.17 15.96
N ARG A 550 23.44 28.32 16.18
CA ARG A 550 23.60 27.16 17.06
C ARG A 550 24.58 26.13 16.53
N ALA A 551 24.61 25.90 15.22
CA ALA A 551 25.58 25.01 14.59
C ALA A 551 27.01 25.51 14.81
N CYS A 552 27.25 26.81 14.62
CA CYS A 552 28.54 27.44 14.82
C CYS A 552 29.00 27.38 16.28
N ASP A 553 28.10 27.61 17.25
CA ASP A 553 28.40 27.45 18.68
C ASP A 553 28.85 26.02 19.02
N LEU A 554 28.17 25.02 18.47
CA LEU A 554 28.51 23.61 18.68
C LEU A 554 29.82 23.23 17.98
N LEU A 555 30.09 23.76 16.79
CA LEU A 555 31.37 23.55 16.11
C LEU A 555 32.54 24.22 16.85
N ALA A 556 32.30 25.37 17.50
CA ALA A 556 33.31 26.06 18.30
C ALA A 556 33.73 25.27 19.56
N MET A 557 32.96 24.24 19.96
CA MET A 557 33.34 23.32 21.02
C MET A 557 34.51 22.41 20.62
N LEU A 558 34.84 22.29 19.33
CA LEU A 558 35.98 21.49 18.89
C LEU A 558 37.31 22.18 19.28
N PRO A 559 38.21 21.52 20.03
CA PRO A 559 39.45 22.13 20.51
C PRO A 559 40.39 22.45 19.34
N ALA A 560 40.77 23.72 19.21
CA ALA A 560 41.58 24.21 18.10
C ALA A 560 42.94 23.50 17.97
N ASP A 561 43.56 23.06 19.07
CA ASP A 561 44.92 22.51 19.03
C ASP A 561 44.99 20.99 18.86
N SER A 562 43.97 20.25 19.33
CA SER A 562 43.94 18.78 19.30
C SER A 562 43.04 18.20 18.21
N THR A 563 42.27 19.03 17.50
CA THR A 563 41.43 18.57 16.40
C THR A 563 42.26 18.09 15.21
N PRO A 564 41.99 16.89 14.66
CA PRO A 564 42.67 16.39 13.47
C PRO A 564 42.51 17.33 12.27
N PRO A 565 43.53 17.48 11.41
CA PRO A 565 43.48 18.32 10.21
C PRO A 565 42.27 18.08 9.28
N ALA A 566 41.91 16.80 9.06
CA ALA A 566 40.78 16.41 8.23
C ALA A 566 39.45 16.90 8.81
N LEU A 567 39.28 16.75 10.13
CA LEU A 567 38.09 17.20 10.86
C LEU A 567 37.97 18.73 10.83
N ARG A 568 39.10 19.45 10.94
CA ARG A 568 39.13 20.92 10.82
C ARG A 568 38.78 21.39 9.40
N ALA A 569 39.28 20.71 8.38
CA ALA A 569 38.90 21.01 7.00
C ALA A 569 37.39 20.80 6.80
N LEU A 570 36.83 19.70 7.32
CA LEU A 570 35.40 19.41 7.23
C LEU A 570 34.54 20.44 7.98
N GLN A 571 34.97 20.90 9.16
CA GLN A 571 34.33 21.99 9.90
C GLN A 571 34.20 23.25 9.04
N TRP A 572 35.30 23.67 8.41
CA TRP A 572 35.30 24.87 7.55
C TRP A 572 34.41 24.69 6.32
N ARG A 573 34.38 23.50 5.70
CA ARG A 573 33.46 23.21 4.59
C ARG A 573 32.00 23.33 5.02
N GLY A 574 31.66 22.84 6.20
CA GLY A 574 30.32 22.97 6.76
C GLY A 574 29.90 24.43 6.99
N GLN A 575 30.80 25.24 7.54
CA GLN A 575 30.54 26.67 7.73
C GLN A 575 30.42 27.42 6.40
N LEU A 576 31.24 27.07 5.39
CA LEU A 576 31.11 27.62 4.04
C LEU A 576 29.80 27.20 3.36
N ALA A 577 29.31 25.98 3.61
CA ALA A 577 28.00 25.54 3.13
C ALA A 577 26.85 26.34 3.76
N LEU A 578 26.98 26.76 5.02
CA LEU A 578 26.03 27.71 5.63
C LEU A 578 26.10 29.08 4.98
N VAL A 579 27.31 29.61 4.69
CA VAL A 579 27.47 30.87 3.95
C VAL A 579 26.77 30.80 2.59
N LEU A 580 26.97 29.71 1.82
CA LEU A 580 26.25 29.49 0.56
C LEU A 580 24.74 29.55 0.75
N LEU A 581 24.21 28.89 1.79
CA LEU A 581 22.78 28.87 2.08
C LEU A 581 22.22 30.25 2.47
N TYR A 582 22.98 31.06 3.21
CA TYR A 582 22.62 32.46 3.49
C TYR A 582 22.50 33.27 2.22
N LEU A 583 23.50 33.17 1.34
CA LEU A 583 23.53 33.90 0.07
C LEU A 583 22.37 33.48 -0.85
N GLU A 584 22.08 32.18 -0.94
CA GLU A 584 20.93 31.66 -1.71
C GLU A 584 19.58 32.13 -1.17
N LYS A 585 19.44 32.32 0.14
CA LYS A 585 18.22 32.88 0.77
C LYS A 585 18.22 34.42 0.80
N GLY A 586 19.22 35.08 0.22
CA GLY A 586 19.34 36.54 0.21
C GLY A 586 19.58 37.19 1.58
N LEU A 587 20.16 36.45 2.53
CA LEU A 587 20.50 36.92 3.86
C LEU A 587 21.97 37.36 3.96
N ASP A 588 22.29 38.16 4.97
CA ASP A 588 23.65 38.62 5.23
C ASP A 588 24.53 37.50 5.81
N ALA A 589 25.55 37.10 5.05
CA ALA A 589 26.53 36.10 5.48
C ALA A 589 27.80 36.71 6.12
N GLY A 590 27.85 38.03 6.29
CA GLY A 590 29.05 38.78 6.70
C GLY A 590 29.69 38.26 7.99
N ALA A 591 28.88 38.04 9.04
CA ALA A 591 29.37 37.55 10.33
C ALA A 591 30.03 36.15 10.23
N LEU A 592 29.42 35.24 9.49
CA LEU A 592 29.97 33.89 9.26
C LEU A 592 31.24 33.93 8.41
N ALA A 593 31.25 34.77 7.38
CA ALA A 593 32.40 34.96 6.50
C ALA A 593 33.60 35.57 7.26
N GLU A 594 33.38 36.56 8.12
CA GLU A 594 34.42 37.21 8.93
C GLU A 594 35.02 36.24 9.96
N GLN A 595 34.18 35.43 10.61
CA GLN A 595 34.62 34.39 11.54
C GLN A 595 35.54 33.38 10.82
N LEU A 596 35.12 32.90 9.66
CA LEU A 596 35.91 31.98 8.84
C LEU A 596 37.22 32.61 8.34
N ALA A 597 37.19 33.87 7.91
CA ALA A 597 38.38 34.61 7.49
C ALA A 597 39.39 34.79 8.63
N THR A 598 38.90 34.96 9.86
CA THR A 598 39.74 35.00 11.06
C THR A 598 40.45 33.67 11.30
N TYR A 599 39.72 32.55 11.21
CA TYR A 599 40.32 31.21 11.34
C TYR A 599 41.35 30.92 10.25
N PHE A 600 41.04 31.27 9.00
CA PHE A 600 41.98 31.17 7.89
C PHE A 600 43.24 32.00 8.14
N SER A 601 43.10 33.26 8.55
CA SER A 601 44.22 34.17 8.78
C SER A 601 45.15 33.66 9.88
N GLN A 602 44.60 33.10 10.96
CA GLN A 602 45.38 32.48 12.04
C GLN A 602 46.16 31.27 11.55
N ALA A 603 45.50 30.34 10.83
CA ALA A 603 46.13 29.15 10.29
C ALA A 603 47.20 29.47 9.23
N ALA A 604 46.92 30.44 8.35
CA ALA A 604 47.86 30.91 7.34
C ALA A 604 49.09 31.55 7.99
N ARG A 605 48.90 32.39 9.02
CA ARG A 605 50.02 32.98 9.78
C ARG A 605 50.90 31.89 10.39
N GLU A 606 50.31 30.87 11.03
CA GLU A 606 51.05 29.74 11.58
C GLU A 606 51.81 28.96 10.48
N PHE A 607 51.19 28.75 9.32
CA PHE A 607 51.80 28.07 8.19
C PHE A 607 53.04 28.82 7.64
N TYR A 608 52.99 30.15 7.59
CA TYR A 608 54.09 30.99 7.10
C TYR A 608 55.24 31.20 8.10
N LEU A 609 55.06 30.90 9.39
CA LEU A 609 56.14 31.01 10.36
C LEU A 609 57.31 30.09 10.00
N LYS A 610 58.52 30.65 10.03
CA LYS A 610 59.76 29.91 9.72
C LYS A 610 60.05 28.80 10.74
N THR A 611 59.53 28.95 11.96
CA THR A 611 59.69 28.02 13.09
C THR A 611 58.68 26.88 13.09
N THR A 612 57.71 26.87 12.17
CA THR A 612 56.69 25.81 12.13
C THR A 612 57.27 24.55 11.51
N GLU A 613 57.17 23.44 12.25
CA GLU A 613 57.63 22.12 11.82
C GLU A 613 56.98 21.68 10.49
N PRO A 614 57.72 20.97 9.60
CA PRO A 614 57.19 20.52 8.32
C PRO A 614 55.91 19.65 8.43
N SER A 615 55.83 18.79 9.44
CA SER A 615 54.65 17.96 9.72
C SER A 615 53.43 18.80 10.09
N ARG A 616 53.62 19.88 10.86
CA ARG A 616 52.57 20.84 11.20
C ARG A 616 52.14 21.67 10.00
N LYS A 617 53.06 22.07 9.12
CA LYS A 617 52.71 22.75 7.85
C LYS A 617 51.83 21.87 6.97
N LEU A 618 52.16 20.58 6.85
CA LEU A 618 51.33 19.62 6.10
C LEU A 618 49.94 19.46 6.72
N ALA A 619 49.84 19.42 8.05
CA ALA A 619 48.58 19.41 8.78
C ALA A 619 47.74 20.69 8.60
N LEU A 620 48.37 21.86 8.50
CA LEU A 620 47.68 23.13 8.25
C LEU A 620 47.23 23.29 6.80
N TRP A 621 47.92 22.63 5.85
CA TRP A 621 47.58 22.73 4.43
C TRP A 621 46.18 22.21 4.11
N ALA A 622 45.76 21.08 4.70
CA ALA A 622 44.45 20.48 4.44
C ALA A 622 43.25 21.43 4.70
N PRO A 623 43.14 22.10 5.87
CA PRO A 623 42.09 23.10 6.09
C PRO A 623 42.29 24.35 5.22
N LEU A 624 43.52 24.83 5.00
CA LEU A 624 43.80 26.00 4.16
C LEU A 624 43.38 25.80 2.71
N SER A 625 43.73 24.66 2.11
CA SER A 625 43.32 24.32 0.74
C SER A 625 41.81 24.20 0.63
N SER A 626 41.18 23.56 1.61
CA SER A 626 39.73 23.43 1.68
C SER A 626 39.01 24.77 1.80
N TYR A 627 39.58 25.75 2.49
CA TYR A 627 39.02 27.10 2.56
C TYR A 627 39.10 27.79 1.19
N LEU A 628 40.27 27.75 0.55
CA LEU A 628 40.49 28.39 -0.76
C LEU A 628 39.57 27.80 -1.84
N GLU A 629 39.45 26.47 -1.89
CA GLU A 629 38.53 25.77 -2.79
C GLU A 629 37.07 26.18 -2.54
N GLY A 630 36.64 26.17 -1.27
CA GLY A 630 35.26 26.49 -0.92
C GLY A 630 34.90 27.96 -1.13
N VAL A 631 35.83 28.90 -0.92
CA VAL A 631 35.62 30.32 -1.22
C VAL A 631 35.51 30.53 -2.74
N SER A 632 36.32 29.84 -3.56
CA SER A 632 36.18 29.87 -5.01
C SER A 632 34.78 29.45 -5.45
N GLU A 633 34.27 28.35 -4.88
CA GLU A 633 32.94 27.81 -5.16
C GLU A 633 31.81 28.79 -4.74
N VAL A 634 31.97 29.49 -3.61
CA VAL A 634 31.06 30.56 -3.18
C VAL A 634 31.02 31.70 -4.18
N PHE A 635 32.17 32.17 -4.66
CA PHE A 635 32.21 33.24 -5.66
C PHE A 635 31.56 32.81 -6.97
N GLU A 636 31.92 31.64 -7.51
CA GLU A 636 31.36 31.10 -8.74
C GLU A 636 29.82 30.98 -8.69
N THR A 637 29.30 30.46 -7.59
CA THR A 637 27.85 30.32 -7.38
C THR A 637 27.16 31.68 -7.23
N THR A 638 27.79 32.63 -6.54
CA THR A 638 27.25 34.00 -6.34
C THR A 638 27.20 34.77 -7.65
N PHE A 639 28.22 34.64 -8.52
CA PHE A 639 28.22 35.25 -9.86
C PHE A 639 27.05 34.75 -10.71
N LEU A 640 26.72 33.45 -10.64
CA LEU A 640 25.54 32.85 -11.29
C LEU A 640 24.21 33.38 -10.73
N ILE A 641 24.08 33.50 -9.40
CA ILE A 641 22.88 34.03 -8.73
C ILE A 641 22.65 35.51 -9.10
N CYS A 642 23.71 36.34 -9.11
CA CYS A 642 23.60 37.75 -9.50
C CYS A 642 23.27 37.95 -10.99
N PHE A 643 23.61 37.00 -11.86
CA PHE A 643 23.27 37.05 -13.28
C PHE A 643 21.82 36.61 -13.56
N LEU A 644 21.33 35.57 -12.86
CA LEU A 644 19.96 35.08 -13.01
C LEU A 644 18.90 35.97 -12.33
N GLY A 645 19.29 36.77 -11.33
CA GLY A 645 18.41 37.77 -10.69
C GLY A 645 18.26 39.09 -11.45
N ARG A 646 18.76 39.18 -12.69
CA ARG A 646 18.67 40.36 -13.57
C ARG A 646 17.79 40.17 -14.82
N GLU A 647 17.05 39.06 -14.92
CA GLU A 647 15.99 38.87 -15.94
C GLU A 647 14.58 39.04 -15.36
#